data_AF-O22567-F1
#
_entry.id   AF-O22567-F1
#
_cell.length_a   1.000
_cell.length_b   1.000
_cell.length_c   1.000
_cell.angle_alpha   90.00
_cell.angle_beta   90.00
_cell.angle_gamma   90.00
#
_symmetry.space_group_name_H-M   'P 1'
#
loop_
_entity.id
_entity.type
_entity.pdbx_description
1 polymer ?
#
loop_
_entity_poly.entity_id
_entity_poly.type
_entity_poly.pdbx_seq_one_letter_code
_entity_poly.pdbx_strand_id
1 'polypeptide(L)'
;MALTTFSISRGGFVGALPQEGHFAPAAAELSLHKLQSRPHKARRRSSSSISASLSTEREAAEYHSQRPPTPLLDTVNYPIHMKNLSLKELQQLADELRSDVIFHVSKTGGHLGSSLGVVELTVALHYVFNTPQDKILWDVGHQSYPHKILTGRRDKMPTMRQTNGLSGFTKRSESEYDSFGTGHSSTTISAALGMAVGRDLKGGKNNVVAVIGDGAMTAGQAYEAMNNAGYLDSDMIVILNDNKQVSLPTATLDGPAPPVGALSSALSKLQSSRPLRELREVAKGVTKQIGGSVHELAAKVDEYARGMISGSGSTLFEELGLYYIGPVDGHNIDDLITILREVKSTKTTGPVLIHVVTEKGRGYPYAERAADKYHGVAKFDPATGKQFKSPAKTLSYTNYFAEALIAEAEQDNRVVAIHAAMGGGTGLNYFLRRFPNRCFDVGIAEQHAVTFAAGLACEGLKPFCAIYSSFLQRGYDQVVHDVDLQKLPVRFAMDRAGLVGADGPTHCGAFDVTYMACLPNMVVMAPSDEAELCHMVATAAAIDDRPSCFRYPRGNGIGVPLPPNYKGVPLEVGKGRVLLEGERVALLGYGSAVQYCLAAASLVERHGLKVTVADARFCKPLDQTLIRRLASSHEVLLTVEEGSIGGFGSHVAQFMALDGLLDGKLKWRPLVLPDRYIDHGSPADQLAEAGLTPSHIAATVFNVLGQAREALAIMTVPNA
;
A
#
# COMPACT_ATOMS: atom_id res chain seq x y z
N MET A 1 -4.39 -30.91 -21.33
CA MET A 1 -4.05 -32.25 -20.79
C MET A 1 -3.91 -32.10 -19.28
N ALA A 2 -4.54 -33.02 -18.53
CA ALA A 2 -4.80 -33.00 -17.08
C ALA A 2 -5.87 -31.99 -16.58
N LEU A 3 -7.15 -32.35 -16.81
CA LEU A 3 -8.31 -31.84 -16.09
C LEU A 3 -8.64 -32.85 -14.97
N THR A 4 -8.86 -32.37 -13.74
CA THR A 4 -9.46 -33.19 -12.67
C THR A 4 -10.57 -32.38 -12.02
N THR A 5 -11.79 -32.64 -12.49
CA THR A 5 -13.08 -32.22 -11.94
C THR A 5 -13.41 -33.01 -10.69
N PHE A 6 -13.77 -32.33 -9.59
CA PHE A 6 -14.47 -32.94 -8.46
C PHE A 6 -15.98 -32.62 -8.52
N SER A 7 -16.76 -33.68 -8.35
CA SER A 7 -18.21 -33.78 -8.39
C SER A 7 -18.83 -33.36 -7.06
N ILE A 8 -19.90 -32.56 -7.09
CA ILE A 8 -20.79 -32.29 -5.95
C ILE A 8 -22.01 -33.20 -6.08
N SER A 9 -22.19 -34.10 -5.11
CA SER A 9 -23.40 -34.91 -4.97
C SER A 9 -24.51 -34.12 -4.27
N ARG A 10 -25.67 -34.00 -4.94
CA ARG A 10 -26.95 -33.58 -4.35
C ARG A 10 -27.52 -34.70 -3.48
N GLY A 11 -27.99 -34.34 -2.29
CA GLY A 11 -28.94 -35.13 -1.49
C GLY A 11 -29.88 -34.15 -0.78
N GLY A 12 -31.14 -34.10 -1.21
CA GLY A 12 -32.17 -33.25 -0.62
C GLY A 12 -32.93 -33.98 0.48
N PHE A 13 -33.55 -33.21 1.37
CA PHE A 13 -34.82 -33.57 2.01
C PHE A 13 -35.66 -32.31 2.27
N VAL A 14 -36.92 -32.41 1.88
CA VAL A 14 -37.99 -31.41 1.96
C VAL A 14 -38.72 -31.57 3.30
N GLY A 15 -39.14 -30.46 3.92
CA GLY A 15 -40.07 -30.48 5.06
C GLY A 15 -40.48 -29.06 5.48
N ALA A 16 -41.70 -28.67 5.11
CA ALA A 16 -42.28 -27.34 5.27
C ALA A 16 -42.84 -27.05 6.67
N LEU A 17 -42.87 -25.76 7.06
CA LEU A 17 -44.08 -24.95 7.37
C LEU A 17 -43.70 -23.62 8.06
N PRO A 18 -44.34 -22.48 7.73
CA PRO A 18 -44.05 -21.19 8.35
C PRO A 18 -45.03 -20.85 9.48
N GLN A 19 -44.56 -20.15 10.51
CA GLN A 19 -45.43 -19.36 11.39
C GLN A 19 -44.91 -17.93 11.52
N GLU A 20 -45.78 -17.02 11.13
CA GLU A 20 -45.67 -15.56 11.28
C GLU A 20 -45.68 -15.17 12.76
N GLY A 21 -44.82 -14.20 13.11
CA GLY A 21 -44.79 -13.56 14.41
C GLY A 21 -44.46 -12.08 14.23
N HIS A 22 -45.51 -11.27 14.11
CA HIS A 22 -45.46 -9.81 14.12
C HIS A 22 -44.78 -9.25 15.38
N PHE A 23 -43.83 -8.32 15.20
CA PHE A 23 -43.57 -7.26 16.16
C PHE A 23 -43.20 -5.97 15.43
N ALA A 24 -44.15 -5.04 15.38
CA ALA A 24 -43.89 -3.62 15.18
C ALA A 24 -43.45 -2.99 16.52
N PRO A 25 -42.79 -1.83 16.47
CA PRO A 25 -43.35 -0.73 17.23
C PRO A 25 -43.50 0.55 16.40
N ALA A 26 -44.64 1.20 16.62
CA ALA A 26 -45.04 2.46 16.08
C ALA A 26 -44.34 3.66 16.77
N ALA A 27 -44.05 4.66 15.94
CA ALA A 27 -44.22 6.10 16.14
C ALA A 27 -44.03 6.73 17.53
N ALA A 28 -43.13 7.73 17.58
CA ALA A 28 -43.45 9.05 18.13
C ALA A 28 -42.49 10.12 17.58
N GLU A 29 -43.01 10.95 16.67
CA GLU A 29 -42.46 12.25 16.32
C GLU A 29 -42.43 13.17 17.56
N LEU A 30 -41.40 14.01 17.67
CA LEU A 30 -41.47 15.27 18.40
C LEU A 30 -40.49 16.27 17.76
N SER A 31 -40.98 16.93 16.72
CA SER A 31 -40.50 18.24 16.29
C SER A 31 -41.15 19.32 17.17
N LEU A 32 -40.36 20.18 17.82
CA LEU A 32 -40.86 21.48 18.27
C LEU A 32 -39.74 22.53 18.41
N HIS A 33 -39.78 23.46 17.46
CA HIS A 33 -39.67 24.90 17.61
C HIS A 33 -38.40 25.59 18.15
N LYS A 34 -37.76 26.28 17.20
CA LYS A 34 -37.19 27.63 17.27
C LYS A 34 -37.67 28.49 18.45
N LEU A 35 -36.73 29.05 19.20
CA LEU A 35 -36.85 30.41 19.75
C LEU A 35 -35.47 31.07 19.92
N GLN A 36 -35.29 32.15 19.17
CA GLN A 36 -34.25 33.15 19.33
C GLN A 36 -34.48 33.94 20.63
N SER A 37 -33.43 34.29 21.38
CA SER A 37 -33.14 35.68 21.80
C SER A 37 -32.05 35.81 22.87
N ARG A 38 -30.97 36.52 22.45
CA ARG A 38 -30.29 37.63 23.14
C ARG A 38 -29.40 37.42 24.39
N PRO A 39 -28.40 38.32 24.57
CA PRO A 39 -27.09 37.98 25.11
C PRO A 39 -26.91 38.43 26.56
N HIS A 40 -26.18 37.65 27.37
CA HIS A 40 -25.73 38.09 28.68
C HIS A 40 -24.21 38.19 28.76
N LYS A 41 -23.74 39.43 28.78
CA LYS A 41 -22.45 39.84 29.35
C LYS A 41 -22.43 39.45 30.83
N ALA A 42 -21.47 38.63 31.23
CA ALA A 42 -21.10 38.47 32.63
C ALA A 42 -19.57 38.61 32.77
N ARG A 43 -19.18 39.71 33.41
CA ARG A 43 -17.84 40.03 33.89
C ARG A 43 -17.26 38.84 34.67
N ARG A 44 -16.05 38.38 34.30
CA ARG A 44 -15.18 37.65 35.22
C ARG A 44 -13.85 38.37 35.37
N ARG A 45 -13.53 38.58 36.65
CA ARG A 45 -12.40 39.31 37.21
C ARG A 45 -11.07 38.64 36.87
N SER A 46 -10.06 39.49 36.76
CA SER A 46 -8.64 39.17 36.67
C SER A 46 -8.16 38.28 37.80
N SER A 47 -7.51 37.18 37.45
CA SER A 47 -6.47 36.54 38.25
C SER A 47 -5.35 36.16 37.31
N SER A 48 -4.22 36.85 37.47
CA SER A 48 -2.95 36.60 36.82
C SER A 48 -2.47 35.18 37.11
N SER A 49 -2.36 34.35 36.08
CA SER A 49 -1.52 33.16 36.12
C SER A 49 -0.59 33.21 34.90
N ILE A 50 0.70 33.14 35.21
CA ILE A 50 1.83 33.21 34.31
C ILE A 50 1.82 31.92 33.48
N SER A 51 1.55 32.00 32.17
CA SER A 51 1.72 30.87 31.26
C SER A 51 3.18 30.80 30.84
N ALA A 52 3.87 29.74 31.29
CA ALA A 52 5.24 29.44 30.96
C ALA A 52 5.40 29.17 29.45
N SER A 53 5.98 30.14 28.74
CA SER A 53 6.39 30.07 27.33
C SER A 53 7.82 29.54 27.17
N LEU A 54 8.21 28.50 27.90
CA LEU A 54 9.60 28.02 27.97
C LEU A 54 9.83 26.59 27.47
N SER A 55 8.80 25.89 26.98
CA SER A 55 8.92 24.50 26.49
C SER A 55 9.21 24.39 24.98
N THR A 56 8.82 25.37 24.16
CA THR A 56 8.98 25.27 22.69
C THR A 56 10.40 25.53 22.20
N GLU A 57 11.23 26.26 22.95
CA GLU A 57 12.62 26.54 22.55
C GLU A 57 13.60 25.41 22.92
N ARG A 58 13.33 24.64 23.98
CA ARG A 58 14.16 23.47 24.34
C ARG A 58 13.97 22.29 23.40
N GLU A 59 12.75 22.06 22.90
CA GLU A 59 12.46 20.97 21.95
C GLU A 59 13.03 21.24 20.55
N ALA A 60 13.16 22.51 20.16
CA ALA A 60 13.80 22.89 18.89
C ALA A 60 15.33 22.65 18.88
N ALA A 61 15.95 22.46 20.05
CA ALA A 61 17.39 22.30 20.19
C ALA A 61 17.90 20.88 19.89
N GLU A 62 17.02 19.87 19.77
CA GLU A 62 17.47 18.47 19.63
C GLU A 62 17.63 18.00 18.17
N TYR A 63 16.94 18.63 17.22
CA TYR A 63 16.93 18.17 15.82
C TYR A 63 17.72 19.12 14.92
N HIS A 64 18.96 18.76 14.62
CA HIS A 64 19.83 19.57 13.75
C HIS A 64 19.90 19.03 12.31
N SER A 65 20.29 19.91 11.39
CA SER A 65 20.57 19.54 10.00
C SER A 65 21.87 18.73 9.84
N GLN A 66 22.73 18.74 10.86
CA GLN A 66 23.93 17.94 11.01
C GLN A 66 23.63 16.60 11.69
N ARG A 67 24.51 15.61 11.50
CA ARG A 67 24.35 14.29 12.11
C ARG A 67 24.38 14.40 13.64
N PRO A 68 23.39 13.85 14.37
CA PRO A 68 23.37 13.92 15.82
C PRO A 68 24.54 13.13 16.43
N PRO A 69 25.06 13.51 17.60
CA PRO A 69 26.02 12.69 18.33
C PRO A 69 25.32 11.42 18.83
N THR A 70 25.85 10.25 18.50
CA THR A 70 25.26 8.95 18.86
C THR A 70 26.32 8.01 19.42
N PRO A 71 26.95 8.34 20.56
CA PRO A 71 28.11 7.62 21.07
C PRO A 71 27.84 6.14 21.34
N LEU A 72 26.62 5.75 21.70
CA LEU A 72 26.28 4.35 21.93
C LEU A 72 25.96 3.63 20.63
N LEU A 73 25.14 4.22 19.75
CA LEU A 73 24.81 3.65 18.44
C LEU A 73 26.06 3.50 17.55
N ASP A 74 27.07 4.36 17.71
CA ASP A 74 28.37 4.25 17.02
C ASP A 74 29.13 2.97 17.41
N THR A 75 28.79 2.34 18.54
CA THR A 75 29.34 1.03 18.96
C THR A 75 28.51 -0.18 18.47
N VAL A 76 27.32 0.05 17.91
CA VAL A 76 26.35 -1.01 17.55
C VAL A 76 26.18 -1.10 16.03
N ASN A 77 27.03 -1.92 15.39
CA ASN A 77 26.84 -2.30 13.98
C ASN A 77 25.91 -3.53 13.79
N TYR A 78 25.88 -4.45 14.76
CA TYR A 78 25.12 -5.70 14.66
C TYR A 78 24.40 -6.02 15.98
N PRO A 79 23.32 -6.82 15.95
CA PRO A 79 22.55 -7.16 17.15
C PRO A 79 23.36 -7.81 18.28
N ILE A 80 24.47 -8.49 17.95
CA ILE A 80 25.37 -9.09 18.93
C ILE A 80 26.02 -8.04 19.86
N HIS A 81 26.25 -6.82 19.39
CA HIS A 81 26.87 -5.74 20.19
C HIS A 81 25.93 -5.21 21.27
N MET A 82 24.62 -5.45 21.15
CA MET A 82 23.63 -4.99 22.11
C MET A 82 23.50 -5.91 23.33
N LYS A 83 23.93 -7.19 23.23
CA LYS A 83 23.58 -8.24 24.21
C LYS A 83 24.02 -7.96 25.65
N ASN A 84 25.09 -7.17 25.82
CA ASN A 84 25.66 -6.84 27.13
C ASN A 84 25.25 -5.44 27.64
N LEU A 85 24.42 -4.71 26.89
CA LEU A 85 23.93 -3.40 27.32
C LEU A 85 22.94 -3.55 28.47
N SER A 86 23.04 -2.66 29.44
CA SER A 86 22.06 -2.47 30.50
C SER A 86 20.75 -1.88 29.96
N LEU A 87 19.66 -2.00 30.72
CA LEU A 87 18.37 -1.40 30.36
C LEU A 87 18.46 0.11 30.11
N LYS A 88 19.31 0.81 30.88
CA LYS A 88 19.55 2.24 30.70
C LYS A 88 20.27 2.54 29.39
N GLU A 89 21.28 1.75 29.04
CA GLU A 89 21.99 1.87 27.76
C GLU A 89 21.06 1.51 26.59
N LEU A 90 20.19 0.51 26.73
CA LEU A 90 19.21 0.17 25.70
C LEU A 90 18.20 1.30 25.45
N GLN A 91 17.77 2.00 26.50
CA GLN A 91 16.93 3.19 26.34
C GLN A 91 17.69 4.32 25.63
N GLN A 92 18.94 4.57 26.01
CA GLN A 92 19.80 5.53 25.31
C GLN A 92 19.99 5.15 23.83
N LEU A 93 20.19 3.86 23.53
CA LEU A 93 20.32 3.35 22.17
C LEU A 93 19.04 3.62 21.36
N ALA A 94 17.86 3.46 21.97
CA ALA A 94 16.59 3.79 21.32
C ALA A 94 16.49 5.29 20.99
N ASP A 95 16.90 6.18 21.90
CA ASP A 95 16.86 7.63 21.68
C ASP A 95 17.85 8.07 20.58
N GLU A 96 19.06 7.51 20.57
CA GLU A 96 20.06 7.75 19.53
C GLU A 96 19.61 7.21 18.17
N LEU A 97 19.03 6.00 18.14
CA LEU A 97 18.49 5.36 16.94
C LEU A 97 17.34 6.17 16.33
N ARG A 98 16.43 6.67 17.16
CA ARG A 98 15.35 7.58 16.74
C ARG A 98 15.90 8.83 16.07
N SER A 99 16.90 9.46 16.66
CA SER A 99 17.56 10.65 16.12
C SER A 99 18.24 10.36 14.78
N ASP A 100 18.92 9.22 14.65
CA ASP A 100 19.60 8.78 13.43
C ASP A 100 18.61 8.49 12.28
N VAL A 101 17.45 7.87 12.60
CA VAL A 101 16.36 7.66 11.63
C VAL A 101 15.82 9.00 11.13
N ILE A 102 15.52 9.95 12.02
CA ILE A 102 15.04 11.29 11.64
C ILE A 102 16.06 11.98 10.73
N PHE A 103 17.34 11.95 11.11
CA PHE A 103 18.41 12.55 10.32
C PHE A 103 18.48 11.97 8.91
N HIS A 104 18.56 10.65 8.76
CA HIS A 104 18.71 10.03 7.44
C HIS A 104 17.46 10.21 6.57
N VAL A 105 16.27 9.98 7.12
CA VAL A 105 15.01 10.14 6.38
C VAL A 105 14.77 11.60 5.97
N SER A 106 15.28 12.58 6.73
CA SER A 106 15.21 13.99 6.32
C SER A 106 15.93 14.30 5.01
N LYS A 107 16.98 13.51 4.69
CA LYS A 107 17.79 13.68 3.47
C LYS A 107 17.26 12.89 2.28
N THR A 108 16.64 11.72 2.53
CA THR A 108 16.17 10.80 1.48
C THR A 108 14.67 10.91 1.22
N GLY A 109 13.88 11.35 2.20
CA GLY A 109 12.46 11.06 2.27
C GLY A 109 12.21 9.58 2.63
N GLY A 110 10.94 9.18 2.68
CA GLY A 110 10.53 7.80 2.95
C GLY A 110 9.55 7.66 4.11
N HIS A 111 9.54 6.48 4.73
CA HIS A 111 8.55 6.10 5.74
C HIS A 111 8.98 6.44 7.16
N LEU A 112 8.78 7.69 7.59
CA LEU A 112 9.25 8.16 8.90
C LEU A 112 8.35 7.69 10.04
N GLY A 113 7.06 8.06 10.00
CA GLY A 113 6.16 7.89 11.14
C GLY A 113 6.02 6.44 11.62
N SER A 114 5.95 5.49 10.67
CA SER A 114 5.92 4.05 10.96
C SER A 114 7.21 3.56 11.62
N SER A 115 8.36 4.02 11.14
CA SER A 115 9.68 3.64 11.66
C SER A 115 9.92 4.18 13.08
N LEU A 116 9.49 5.40 13.38
CA LEU A 116 9.62 5.99 14.72
C LEU A 116 8.78 5.27 15.77
N GLY A 117 7.63 4.73 15.38
CA GLY A 117 6.72 4.02 16.28
C GLY A 117 7.24 2.66 16.77
N VAL A 118 8.26 2.08 16.12
CA VAL A 118 8.76 0.73 16.46
C VAL A 118 10.21 0.72 16.94
N VAL A 119 10.77 1.88 17.29
CA VAL A 119 12.19 1.99 17.71
C VAL A 119 12.48 1.10 18.92
N GLU A 120 11.74 1.26 20.01
CA GLU A 120 11.94 0.46 21.23
C GLU A 120 11.67 -1.03 20.98
N LEU A 121 10.59 -1.35 20.24
CA LEU A 121 10.28 -2.72 19.84
C LEU A 121 11.42 -3.36 19.05
N THR A 122 12.03 -2.63 18.13
CA THR A 122 13.14 -3.13 17.31
C THR A 122 14.39 -3.39 18.15
N VAL A 123 14.71 -2.48 19.09
CA VAL A 123 15.83 -2.65 20.02
C VAL A 123 15.58 -3.88 20.91
N ALA A 124 14.40 -4.01 21.51
CA ALA A 124 14.04 -5.14 22.36
C ALA A 124 14.10 -6.48 21.61
N LEU A 125 13.58 -6.53 20.39
CA LEU A 125 13.64 -7.71 19.51
C LEU A 125 15.08 -8.15 19.23
N HIS A 126 15.94 -7.24 18.77
CA HIS A 126 17.34 -7.57 18.49
C HIS A 126 18.16 -7.85 19.75
N TYR A 127 17.77 -7.31 20.89
CA TYR A 127 18.39 -7.61 22.18
C TYR A 127 18.03 -9.01 22.67
N VAL A 128 16.78 -9.44 22.55
CA VAL A 128 16.31 -10.75 23.04
C VAL A 128 16.61 -11.89 22.05
N PHE A 129 16.39 -11.70 20.75
CA PHE A 129 16.56 -12.73 19.73
C PHE A 129 17.96 -12.74 19.10
N ASN A 130 18.45 -13.92 18.76
CA ASN A 130 19.78 -14.14 18.17
C ASN A 130 19.65 -14.15 16.64
N THR A 131 19.38 -12.99 16.05
CA THR A 131 19.37 -12.82 14.59
C THR A 131 20.80 -12.87 14.04
N PRO A 132 21.06 -13.50 12.88
CA PRO A 132 20.07 -13.98 11.89
C PRO A 132 19.62 -15.43 12.08
N GLN A 133 20.04 -16.13 13.14
CA GLN A 133 19.59 -17.51 13.42
C GLN A 133 18.09 -17.53 13.75
N ASP A 134 17.68 -16.70 14.71
CA ASP A 134 16.28 -16.36 14.93
C ASP A 134 15.77 -15.49 13.76
N LYS A 135 14.54 -15.72 13.32
CA LYS A 135 13.94 -15.04 12.17
C LYS A 135 12.98 -13.96 12.62
N ILE A 136 13.18 -12.73 12.14
CA ILE A 136 12.28 -11.61 12.37
C ILE A 136 11.77 -11.14 11.01
N LEU A 137 10.45 -11.13 10.84
CA LEU A 137 9.76 -10.73 9.61
C LEU A 137 8.97 -9.45 9.89
N TRP A 138 9.11 -8.44 9.04
CA TRP A 138 8.43 -7.15 9.17
C TRP A 138 7.36 -7.01 8.10
N ASP A 139 6.08 -7.00 8.49
CA ASP A 139 4.98 -6.89 7.53
C ASP A 139 4.96 -5.52 6.87
N VAL A 140 4.70 -5.48 5.56
CA VAL A 140 4.95 -4.33 4.65
C VAL A 140 6.43 -3.92 4.57
N GLY A 141 7.14 -3.83 5.69
CA GLY A 141 8.57 -3.49 5.78
C GLY A 141 8.86 -1.98 5.91
N HIS A 142 7.85 -1.13 5.77
CA HIS A 142 7.98 0.34 5.84
C HIS A 142 8.33 0.90 7.23
N GLN A 143 8.27 0.09 8.28
CA GLN A 143 8.65 0.40 9.65
C GLN A 143 10.06 -0.11 9.99
N SER A 144 10.76 -0.76 9.05
CA SER A 144 12.01 -1.49 9.32
C SER A 144 13.28 -0.63 9.28
N TYR A 145 13.20 0.70 9.24
CA TYR A 145 14.42 1.54 9.20
C TYR A 145 15.31 1.37 10.44
N PRO A 146 14.77 1.31 11.68
CA PRO A 146 15.57 0.99 12.86
C PRO A 146 16.24 -0.39 12.73
N HIS A 147 15.54 -1.37 12.16
CA HIS A 147 16.06 -2.71 11.92
C HIS A 147 17.24 -2.69 10.94
N LYS A 148 17.15 -1.94 9.84
CA LYS A 148 18.26 -1.79 8.88
C LYS A 148 19.50 -1.17 9.53
N ILE A 149 19.31 -0.12 10.34
CA ILE A 149 20.42 0.54 11.06
C ILE A 149 21.14 -0.44 12.00
N LEU A 150 20.40 -1.20 12.82
CA LEU A 150 20.96 -2.14 13.79
C LEU A 150 21.54 -3.43 13.20
N THR A 151 21.49 -3.60 11.88
CA THR A 151 21.91 -4.83 11.16
C THR A 151 22.91 -4.54 10.05
N GLY A 152 23.86 -3.65 10.33
CA GLY A 152 25.04 -3.40 9.50
C GLY A 152 24.80 -2.54 8.26
N ARG A 153 23.71 -1.77 8.20
CA ARG A 153 23.36 -0.94 7.03
C ARG A 153 23.26 0.56 7.33
N ARG A 154 23.71 0.99 8.50
CA ARG A 154 23.66 2.40 8.93
C ARG A 154 24.38 3.35 7.97
N ASP A 155 25.55 2.96 7.48
CA ASP A 155 26.37 3.71 6.51
C ASP A 155 25.68 3.88 5.14
N LYS A 156 24.79 2.96 4.78
CA LYS A 156 24.02 2.97 3.52
C LYS A 156 22.69 3.70 3.62
N MET A 157 22.26 4.12 4.80
CA MET A 157 21.00 4.88 4.99
C MET A 157 20.87 6.14 4.11
N PRO A 158 21.94 6.89 3.76
CA PRO A 158 21.85 8.01 2.81
C PRO A 158 21.39 7.61 1.39
N THR A 159 21.45 6.32 1.03
CA THR A 159 21.05 5.77 -0.28
C THR A 159 19.63 5.20 -0.28
N MET A 160 18.94 5.22 0.86
CA MET A 160 17.63 4.61 1.03
C MET A 160 16.61 5.10 -0.02
N ARG A 161 15.98 4.14 -0.71
CA ARG A 161 15.01 4.31 -1.80
C ARG A 161 15.54 5.01 -3.07
N GLN A 162 16.86 5.21 -3.15
CA GLN A 162 17.51 5.76 -4.33
C GLN A 162 18.01 4.63 -5.24
N THR A 163 18.23 4.96 -6.51
CA THR A 163 18.76 4.04 -7.51
C THR A 163 20.07 3.42 -7.01
N ASN A 164 20.17 2.08 -7.05
CA ASN A 164 21.28 1.28 -6.50
C ASN A 164 21.52 1.38 -4.98
N GLY A 165 20.57 1.93 -4.22
CA GLY A 165 20.64 2.05 -2.77
C GLY A 165 19.83 1.01 -1.99
N LEU A 166 19.65 1.23 -0.69
CA LEU A 166 18.80 0.35 0.15
C LEU A 166 17.32 0.44 -0.25
N SER A 167 16.62 -0.69 -0.23
CA SER A 167 15.18 -0.74 -0.36
C SER A 167 14.49 -0.01 0.78
N GLY A 168 13.33 0.59 0.50
CA GLY A 168 12.44 1.14 1.52
C GLY A 168 11.74 0.08 2.40
N PHE A 169 11.94 -1.20 2.09
CA PHE A 169 11.32 -2.36 2.74
C PHE A 169 12.37 -3.44 3.02
N THR A 170 12.01 -4.52 3.72
CA THR A 170 12.93 -5.66 3.87
C THR A 170 13.10 -6.39 2.53
N LYS A 171 14.33 -6.75 2.16
CA LYS A 171 14.68 -7.41 0.90
C LYS A 171 15.73 -8.49 1.16
N ARG A 172 15.38 -9.74 0.90
CA ARG A 172 16.23 -10.91 1.22
C ARG A 172 17.64 -10.85 0.61
N SER A 173 17.76 -10.33 -0.62
CA SER A 173 19.07 -10.18 -1.28
C SER A 173 19.89 -8.98 -0.77
N GLU A 174 19.31 -8.11 0.05
CA GLU A 174 20.00 -6.96 0.64
C GLU A 174 20.72 -7.32 1.95
N SER A 175 20.16 -8.23 2.75
CA SER A 175 20.72 -8.59 4.07
C SER A 175 20.25 -9.97 4.55
N GLU A 176 21.12 -10.73 5.22
CA GLU A 176 20.76 -11.98 5.90
C GLU A 176 19.77 -11.79 7.06
N TYR A 177 19.65 -10.56 7.56
CA TYR A 177 18.71 -10.17 8.61
C TYR A 177 17.28 -9.95 8.06
N ASP A 178 17.14 -9.72 6.75
CA ASP A 178 15.84 -9.56 6.07
C ASP A 178 15.29 -10.95 5.71
N SER A 179 14.79 -11.68 6.73
CA SER A 179 14.39 -13.08 6.61
C SER A 179 13.33 -13.33 5.53
N PHE A 180 12.45 -12.35 5.31
CA PHE A 180 11.43 -12.35 4.26
C PHE A 180 11.33 -10.95 3.63
N GLY A 181 11.16 -10.90 2.32
CA GLY A 181 11.00 -9.64 1.59
C GLY A 181 9.54 -9.22 1.56
N THR A 182 9.26 -7.95 1.86
CA THR A 182 7.88 -7.44 1.95
C THR A 182 7.70 -6.13 1.17
N GLY A 183 6.43 -5.77 0.97
CA GLY A 183 6.00 -4.53 0.34
C GLY A 183 4.48 -4.48 0.34
N HIS A 184 3.84 -5.50 -0.23
CA HIS A 184 2.44 -5.81 0.08
C HIS A 184 2.30 -6.22 1.55
N SER A 185 1.14 -5.94 2.14
CA SER A 185 0.85 -6.26 3.53
C SER A 185 0.34 -7.69 3.71
N SER A 186 0.28 -8.10 4.98
CA SER A 186 -0.44 -9.27 5.47
C SER A 186 0.14 -10.60 4.99
N THR A 187 1.45 -10.61 4.77
CA THR A 187 2.19 -11.78 4.25
C THR A 187 3.02 -12.46 5.34
N THR A 188 3.38 -11.74 6.41
CA THR A 188 4.40 -12.25 7.34
C THR A 188 3.92 -13.38 8.24
N ILE A 189 2.64 -13.42 8.63
CA ILE A 189 2.14 -14.53 9.45
C ILE A 189 2.20 -15.84 8.67
N SER A 190 1.74 -15.85 7.40
CA SER A 190 1.87 -17.03 6.53
C SER A 190 3.33 -17.41 6.32
N ALA A 191 4.20 -16.43 6.03
CA ALA A 191 5.63 -16.69 5.80
C ALA A 191 6.33 -17.22 7.06
N ALA A 192 6.00 -16.67 8.23
CA ALA A 192 6.53 -17.10 9.52
C ALA A 192 6.06 -18.52 9.87
N LEU A 193 4.78 -18.84 9.64
CA LEU A 193 4.27 -20.21 9.81
C LEU A 193 5.04 -21.19 8.92
N GLY A 194 5.23 -20.87 7.64
CA GLY A 194 6.05 -21.68 6.74
C GLY A 194 7.50 -21.85 7.19
N MET A 195 8.10 -20.80 7.77
CA MET A 195 9.46 -20.86 8.35
C MET A 195 9.51 -21.69 9.63
N ALA A 196 8.50 -21.62 10.50
CA ALA A 196 8.41 -22.39 11.73
C ALA A 196 8.25 -23.89 11.42
N VAL A 197 7.31 -24.25 10.56
CA VAL A 197 7.16 -25.63 10.07
C VAL A 197 8.45 -26.12 9.38
N GLY A 198 9.06 -25.28 8.53
CA GLY A 198 10.33 -25.60 7.88
C GLY A 198 11.52 -25.77 8.83
N ARG A 199 11.54 -25.04 9.95
CA ARG A 199 12.49 -25.23 11.06
C ARG A 199 12.27 -26.59 11.71
N ASP A 200 11.03 -26.92 12.07
CA ASP A 200 10.68 -28.13 12.82
C ASP A 200 11.02 -29.39 12.01
N LEU A 201 10.71 -29.38 10.71
CA LEU A 201 11.08 -30.46 9.78
C LEU A 201 12.60 -30.65 9.66
N LYS A 202 13.41 -29.63 9.96
CA LYS A 202 14.88 -29.70 9.96
C LYS A 202 15.47 -30.00 11.34
N GLY A 203 14.64 -30.20 12.36
CA GLY A 203 15.09 -30.36 13.75
C GLY A 203 15.71 -29.09 14.34
N GLY A 204 15.42 -27.92 13.75
CA GLY A 204 15.90 -26.63 14.23
C GLY A 204 15.22 -26.20 15.54
N LYS A 205 15.83 -25.25 16.25
CA LYS A 205 15.30 -24.70 17.52
C LYS A 205 15.33 -23.17 17.58
N ASN A 206 15.50 -22.52 16.44
CA ASN A 206 15.46 -21.06 16.35
C ASN A 206 14.02 -20.53 16.47
N ASN A 207 13.89 -19.28 16.89
CA ASN A 207 12.61 -18.61 17.01
C ASN A 207 12.20 -18.02 15.66
N VAL A 208 10.90 -17.88 15.44
CA VAL A 208 10.33 -17.20 14.26
C VAL A 208 9.31 -16.18 14.75
N VAL A 209 9.56 -14.90 14.43
CA VAL A 209 8.78 -13.76 14.91
C VAL A 209 8.23 -12.97 13.72
N ALA A 210 6.91 -12.82 13.63
CA ALA A 210 6.24 -11.96 12.66
C ALA A 210 5.76 -10.68 13.32
N VAL A 211 6.25 -9.51 12.89
CA VAL A 211 5.77 -8.20 13.33
C VAL A 211 4.78 -7.66 12.29
N ILE A 212 3.52 -7.47 12.68
CA ILE A 212 2.44 -7.06 11.80
C ILE A 212 1.70 -5.84 12.39
N GLY A 213 1.35 -4.86 11.55
CA GLY A 213 0.57 -3.70 11.98
C GLY A 213 -0.93 -4.01 12.09
N ASP A 214 -1.66 -3.24 12.90
CA ASP A 214 -3.12 -3.27 13.00
C ASP A 214 -3.81 -3.15 11.64
N GLY A 215 -3.35 -2.25 10.77
CA GLY A 215 -3.85 -2.15 9.40
C GLY A 215 -3.70 -3.42 8.58
N ALA A 216 -2.52 -4.05 8.63
CA ALA A 216 -2.23 -5.27 7.89
C ALA A 216 -2.98 -6.50 8.45
N MET A 217 -3.37 -6.48 9.72
CA MET A 217 -4.19 -7.53 10.32
C MET A 217 -5.62 -7.59 9.74
N THR A 218 -6.06 -6.57 8.99
CA THR A 218 -7.40 -6.53 8.40
C THR A 218 -7.58 -7.39 7.14
N ALA A 219 -6.49 -7.88 6.52
CA ALA A 219 -6.57 -8.67 5.29
C ALA A 219 -6.90 -10.15 5.56
N GLY A 220 -7.64 -10.77 4.64
CA GLY A 220 -8.02 -12.19 4.71
C GLY A 220 -6.86 -13.16 4.96
N GLN A 221 -5.71 -12.96 4.27
CA GLN A 221 -4.54 -13.83 4.43
C GLN A 221 -4.00 -13.85 5.87
N ALA A 222 -4.10 -12.75 6.62
CA ALA A 222 -3.67 -12.73 8.02
C ALA A 222 -4.55 -13.66 8.88
N TYR A 223 -5.87 -13.64 8.67
CA TYR A 223 -6.81 -14.53 9.35
C TYR A 223 -6.61 -16.00 8.96
N GLU A 224 -6.46 -16.28 7.67
CA GLU A 224 -6.17 -17.64 7.17
C GLU A 224 -4.89 -18.20 7.82
N ALA A 225 -3.84 -17.37 7.90
CA ALA A 225 -2.57 -17.76 8.50
C ALA A 225 -2.67 -18.00 10.01
N MET A 226 -3.39 -17.14 10.75
CA MET A 226 -3.62 -17.35 12.19
C MET A 226 -4.44 -18.62 12.45
N ASN A 227 -5.52 -18.81 11.69
CA ASN A 227 -6.34 -20.03 11.76
C ASN A 227 -5.50 -21.29 11.51
N ASN A 228 -4.61 -21.25 10.51
CA ASN A 228 -3.74 -22.37 10.22
C ASN A 228 -2.66 -22.57 11.29
N ALA A 229 -2.09 -21.49 11.83
CA ALA A 229 -1.08 -21.56 12.89
C ALA A 229 -1.63 -22.22 14.16
N GLY A 230 -2.84 -21.83 14.59
CA GLY A 230 -3.50 -22.44 15.74
C GLY A 230 -3.86 -23.91 15.51
N TYR A 231 -4.32 -24.28 14.31
CA TYR A 231 -4.56 -25.68 13.95
C TYR A 231 -3.27 -26.54 14.01
N LEU A 232 -2.15 -25.99 13.55
CA LEU A 232 -0.86 -26.70 13.53
C LEU A 232 -0.13 -26.69 14.88
N ASP A 233 -0.62 -25.93 15.86
CA ASP A 233 0.04 -25.71 17.15
C ASP A 233 1.52 -25.31 17.00
N SER A 234 1.80 -24.47 15.99
CA SER A 234 3.18 -24.17 15.58
C SER A 234 3.85 -23.19 16.55
N ASP A 235 5.04 -23.54 17.04
CA ASP A 235 5.86 -22.67 17.90
C ASP A 235 6.40 -21.45 17.11
N MET A 236 5.65 -20.36 17.16
CA MET A 236 5.96 -19.08 16.52
C MET A 236 5.37 -17.90 17.31
N ILE A 237 5.93 -16.71 17.08
CA ILE A 237 5.51 -15.49 17.78
C ILE A 237 4.96 -14.50 16.75
N VAL A 238 3.74 -14.01 16.98
CA VAL A 238 3.12 -12.91 16.23
C VAL A 238 3.11 -11.68 17.13
N ILE A 239 3.73 -10.59 16.71
CA ILE A 239 3.65 -9.30 17.38
C ILE A 239 2.70 -8.41 16.58
N LEU A 240 1.54 -8.13 17.17
CA LEU A 240 0.60 -7.14 16.67
C LEU A 240 1.05 -5.76 17.16
N ASN A 241 1.59 -4.95 16.25
CA ASN A 241 1.94 -3.56 16.47
C ASN A 241 0.72 -2.66 16.20
N ASP A 242 -0.06 -2.39 17.24
CA ASP A 242 -1.24 -1.55 17.16
C ASP A 242 -0.90 -0.09 17.49
N ASN A 243 -0.95 0.77 16.48
CA ASN A 243 -0.76 2.22 16.63
C ASN A 243 -2.06 3.02 16.51
N LYS A 244 -3.22 2.34 16.54
CA LYS A 244 -4.58 2.87 16.37
C LYS A 244 -4.83 3.55 15.02
N GLN A 245 -3.93 3.41 14.06
CA GLN A 245 -4.10 3.91 12.71
C GLN A 245 -4.15 2.73 11.76
N VAL A 246 -5.37 2.22 11.56
CA VAL A 246 -5.61 1.13 10.64
C VAL A 246 -5.34 1.64 9.24
N SER A 247 -4.20 1.18 8.71
CA SER A 247 -3.62 1.46 7.40
C SER A 247 -3.15 2.90 7.19
N LEU A 248 -2.62 3.26 6.02
CA LEU A 248 -2.30 4.64 5.64
C LEU A 248 -3.36 5.56 6.22
N PRO A 249 -3.01 6.75 6.76
CA PRO A 249 -4.03 7.60 7.33
C PRO A 249 -5.09 7.73 6.26
N THR A 250 -6.23 7.11 6.52
CA THR A 250 -7.50 7.29 5.84
C THR A 250 -7.89 8.69 6.25
N ALA A 251 -7.05 9.64 5.86
CA ALA A 251 -7.19 11.03 6.14
C ALA A 251 -8.34 11.42 5.23
N THR A 252 -9.52 11.44 5.82
CA THR A 252 -10.51 12.41 5.39
C THR A 252 -9.79 13.75 5.30
N LEU A 253 -10.22 14.63 4.40
CA LEU A 253 -9.61 15.95 4.28
C LEU A 253 -9.65 16.75 5.60
N ASP A 254 -10.51 16.34 6.54
CA ASP A 254 -10.70 16.97 7.85
C ASP A 254 -9.88 16.30 8.98
N GLY A 255 -9.12 15.23 8.70
CA GLY A 255 -8.30 14.52 9.69
C GLY A 255 -8.29 13.00 9.52
N PRO A 256 -7.53 12.28 10.37
CA PRO A 256 -7.49 10.81 10.33
C PRO A 256 -8.88 10.22 10.60
N ALA A 257 -9.33 9.28 9.76
CA ALA A 257 -10.53 8.50 10.01
C ALA A 257 -10.30 7.50 11.15
N PRO A 258 -11.33 7.14 11.91
CA PRO A 258 -11.25 6.02 12.83
C PRO A 258 -10.96 4.73 12.06
N PRO A 259 -10.27 3.77 12.69
CA PRO A 259 -10.06 2.46 12.12
C PRO A 259 -11.31 1.79 11.55
N VAL A 260 -11.20 1.22 10.35
CA VAL A 260 -12.28 0.46 9.72
C VAL A 260 -12.24 -1.00 10.14
N GLY A 261 -13.41 -1.64 10.23
CA GLY A 261 -13.57 -3.06 10.56
C GLY A 261 -13.84 -3.35 12.05
N ALA A 262 -14.54 -4.44 12.31
CA ALA A 262 -14.93 -4.87 13.65
C ALA A 262 -13.71 -5.22 14.52
N LEU A 263 -12.67 -5.82 13.95
CA LEU A 263 -11.43 -6.15 14.66
C LEU A 263 -10.80 -4.90 15.26
N SER A 264 -10.70 -3.82 14.49
CA SER A 264 -10.13 -2.55 14.95
C SER A 264 -10.89 -1.94 16.11
N SER A 265 -12.23 -2.06 16.08
CA SER A 265 -13.09 -1.67 17.20
C SER A 265 -12.90 -2.58 18.42
N ALA A 266 -12.68 -3.88 18.22
CA ALA A 266 -12.40 -4.84 19.29
C ALA A 266 -11.04 -4.59 19.95
N LEU A 267 -10.00 -4.32 19.15
CA LEU A 267 -8.67 -3.92 19.65
C LEU A 267 -8.75 -2.62 20.45
N SER A 268 -9.49 -1.62 19.96
CA SER A 268 -9.75 -0.37 20.68
C SER A 268 -10.49 -0.60 22.01
N LYS A 269 -11.46 -1.53 22.05
CA LYS A 269 -12.17 -1.95 23.27
C LYS A 269 -11.24 -2.66 24.27
N LEU A 270 -10.39 -3.57 23.79
CA LEU A 270 -9.41 -4.28 24.63
C LEU A 270 -8.46 -3.27 25.32
N GLN A 271 -7.97 -2.27 24.60
CA GLN A 271 -7.12 -1.22 25.15
C GLN A 271 -7.85 -0.26 26.10
N SER A 272 -9.15 -0.01 25.89
CA SER A 272 -9.94 0.90 26.74
C SER A 272 -10.57 0.22 27.96
N SER A 273 -10.48 -1.11 28.07
CA SER A 273 -10.97 -1.86 29.22
C SER A 273 -10.24 -1.42 30.50
N ARG A 274 -10.94 -0.62 31.32
CA ARG A 274 -10.46 -0.06 32.60
C ARG A 274 -9.92 -1.10 33.61
N PRO A 275 -10.43 -2.36 33.69
CA PRO A 275 -9.97 -3.32 34.70
C PRO A 275 -8.48 -3.66 34.62
N LEU A 276 -7.89 -3.70 33.41
CA LEU A 276 -6.47 -4.05 33.22
C LEU A 276 -5.54 -2.91 33.65
N ARG A 277 -6.00 -1.65 33.54
CA ARG A 277 -5.24 -0.45 33.89
C ARG A 277 -5.17 -0.25 35.41
N GLU A 278 -6.25 -0.54 36.12
CA GLU A 278 -6.30 -0.46 37.60
C GLU A 278 -5.49 -1.59 38.25
N LEU A 279 -5.47 -2.80 37.67
CA LEU A 279 -4.68 -3.92 38.20
C LEU A 279 -3.16 -3.65 38.14
N ARG A 280 -2.68 -3.01 37.06
CA ARG A 280 -1.24 -2.68 36.86
C ARG A 280 -0.74 -1.62 37.85
N GLU A 281 -1.57 -0.63 38.19
CA GLU A 281 -1.24 0.39 39.20
C GLU A 281 -1.19 -0.19 40.62
N VAL A 282 -2.11 -1.11 40.95
CA VAL A 282 -2.09 -1.83 42.23
C VAL A 282 -0.84 -2.73 42.34
N ALA A 283 -0.47 -3.44 41.27
CA ALA A 283 0.72 -4.29 41.25
C ALA A 283 2.04 -3.51 41.43
N LYS A 284 2.14 -2.29 40.86
CA LYS A 284 3.28 -1.37 41.09
C LYS A 284 3.33 -0.81 42.53
N GLY A 285 2.18 -0.70 43.20
CA GLY A 285 2.11 -0.30 44.61
C GLY A 285 2.55 -1.39 45.59
N VAL A 286 2.21 -2.66 45.30
CA VAL A 286 2.45 -3.81 46.18
C VAL A 286 3.89 -4.35 46.08
N THR A 287 4.51 -4.26 44.90
CA THR A 287 5.91 -4.68 44.68
C THR A 287 6.94 -3.82 45.42
N LYS A 288 6.59 -2.61 45.88
CA LYS A 288 7.45 -1.78 46.74
C LYS A 288 7.52 -2.23 48.21
N GLN A 289 6.70 -3.19 48.64
CA GLN A 289 6.62 -3.60 50.05
C GLN A 289 6.98 -5.08 50.33
N ILE A 290 7.30 -5.88 49.32
CA ILE A 290 7.48 -7.33 49.51
C ILE A 290 8.89 -7.75 49.04
N GLY A 291 9.71 -8.18 50.00
CA GLY A 291 11.09 -8.62 49.81
C GLY A 291 11.25 -9.88 48.95
N GLY A 292 12.45 -10.02 48.38
CA GLY A 292 12.79 -10.88 47.23
C GLY A 292 12.79 -12.40 47.39
N SER A 293 11.95 -12.98 48.25
CA SER A 293 11.88 -14.45 48.45
C SER A 293 10.51 -15.08 48.15
N VAL A 294 9.55 -14.32 47.63
CA VAL A 294 8.18 -14.82 47.33
C VAL A 294 7.85 -14.75 45.81
N HIS A 295 8.79 -14.33 44.98
CA HIS A 295 8.55 -13.97 43.57
C HIS A 295 8.30 -15.18 42.66
N GLU A 296 8.98 -16.31 42.90
CA GLU A 296 8.83 -17.53 42.08
C GLU A 296 7.49 -18.24 42.30
N LEU A 297 6.94 -18.20 43.51
CA LEU A 297 5.64 -18.80 43.82
C LEU A 297 4.48 -17.93 43.32
N ALA A 298 4.65 -16.60 43.31
CA ALA A 298 3.67 -15.66 42.79
C ALA A 298 3.60 -15.69 41.25
N ALA A 299 4.73 -15.86 40.55
CA ALA A 299 4.78 -15.93 39.09
C ALA A 299 4.02 -17.16 38.52
N LYS A 300 4.17 -18.33 39.14
CA LYS A 300 3.44 -19.55 38.73
C LYS A 300 1.94 -19.51 39.02
N VAL A 301 1.52 -18.76 40.03
CA VAL A 301 0.09 -18.60 40.36
C VAL A 301 -0.55 -17.53 39.46
N ASP A 302 0.20 -16.50 39.04
CA ASP A 302 -0.27 -15.47 38.09
C ASP A 302 -0.51 -16.04 36.68
N GLU A 303 0.29 -17.02 36.26
CA GLU A 303 0.15 -17.70 34.97
C GLU A 303 -1.14 -18.54 34.89
N TYR A 304 -1.49 -19.23 35.98
CA TYR A 304 -2.75 -19.97 36.12
C TYR A 304 -3.96 -19.04 36.36
N ALA A 305 -3.75 -17.89 37.02
CA ALA A 305 -4.80 -16.92 37.29
C ALA A 305 -5.15 -16.08 36.06
N ARG A 306 -4.20 -15.72 35.19
CA ARG A 306 -4.50 -14.99 33.93
C ARG A 306 -5.34 -15.83 32.96
N GLY A 307 -5.16 -17.15 32.94
CA GLY A 307 -6.03 -18.07 32.20
C GLY A 307 -7.44 -18.24 32.78
N MET A 308 -7.68 -17.79 34.02
CA MET A 308 -9.01 -17.84 34.69
C MET A 308 -9.66 -16.46 34.87
N ILE A 309 -8.91 -15.36 34.70
CA ILE A 309 -9.39 -13.97 34.81
C ILE A 309 -9.91 -13.45 33.46
N SER A 310 -9.71 -14.16 32.34
CA SER A 310 -10.46 -13.99 31.08
C SER A 310 -11.92 -14.44 31.18
N GLY A 311 -12.55 -14.20 32.34
CA GLY A 311 -13.93 -14.53 32.65
C GLY A 311 -14.88 -14.01 31.57
N SER A 312 -15.53 -14.96 30.89
CA SER A 312 -16.69 -14.83 29.99
C SER A 312 -16.50 -14.31 28.55
N GLY A 313 -15.27 -14.16 28.04
CA GLY A 313 -15.07 -13.89 26.61
C GLY A 313 -13.65 -14.18 26.13
N SER A 314 -13.48 -15.28 25.41
CA SER A 314 -12.27 -15.54 24.61
C SER A 314 -12.05 -14.40 23.62
N THR A 315 -10.81 -13.96 23.49
CA THR A 315 -10.44 -13.05 22.42
C THR A 315 -10.55 -13.78 21.08
N LEU A 316 -10.79 -13.04 19.99
CA LEU A 316 -10.79 -13.62 18.63
C LEU A 316 -9.55 -14.47 18.36
N PHE A 317 -8.40 -14.06 18.89
CA PHE A 317 -7.12 -14.73 18.69
C PHE A 317 -7.05 -16.07 19.43
N GLU A 318 -7.60 -16.15 20.64
CA GLU A 318 -7.70 -17.41 21.40
C GLU A 318 -8.62 -18.41 20.72
N GLU A 319 -9.74 -17.95 20.14
CA GLU A 319 -10.62 -18.80 19.33
C GLU A 319 -9.94 -19.32 18.05
N LEU A 320 -8.95 -18.59 17.52
CA LEU A 320 -8.10 -19.06 16.43
C LEU A 320 -6.96 -19.97 16.89
N GLY A 321 -6.85 -20.27 18.19
CA GLY A 321 -5.83 -21.14 18.77
C GLY A 321 -4.50 -20.45 19.10
N LEU A 322 -4.47 -19.12 19.21
CA LEU A 322 -3.27 -18.37 19.60
C LEU A 322 -3.33 -17.99 21.09
N TYR A 323 -2.21 -18.16 21.78
CA TYR A 323 -2.07 -17.66 23.15
C TYR A 323 -1.91 -16.13 23.13
N TYR A 324 -2.90 -15.40 23.65
CA TYR A 324 -2.93 -13.95 23.60
C TYR A 324 -2.26 -13.29 24.81
N ILE A 325 -1.35 -12.36 24.56
CA ILE A 325 -0.65 -11.56 25.57
C ILE A 325 -0.79 -10.08 25.23
N GLY A 326 -1.48 -9.30 26.08
CA GLY A 326 -1.46 -7.84 26.00
C GLY A 326 -2.77 -7.17 26.39
N PRO A 327 -2.90 -5.84 26.19
CA PRO A 327 -1.91 -4.95 25.56
C PRO A 327 -0.66 -4.67 26.40
N VAL A 328 0.49 -4.56 25.74
CA VAL A 328 1.81 -4.15 26.29
C VAL A 328 2.20 -2.78 25.73
N ASP A 329 2.83 -1.93 26.54
CA ASP A 329 3.35 -0.63 26.08
C ASP A 329 4.57 -0.84 25.17
N GLY A 330 4.43 -0.50 23.89
CA GLY A 330 5.46 -0.64 22.87
C GLY A 330 6.60 0.36 22.93
N HIS A 331 6.55 1.31 23.87
CA HIS A 331 7.62 2.28 24.13
C HIS A 331 8.29 2.08 25.49
N ASN A 332 7.93 1.04 26.23
CA ASN A 332 8.62 0.66 27.46
C ASN A 332 9.54 -0.54 27.18
N ILE A 333 10.84 -0.27 27.10
CA ILE A 333 11.84 -1.27 26.75
C ILE A 333 11.96 -2.40 27.77
N ASP A 334 11.70 -2.13 29.05
CA ASP A 334 11.77 -3.12 30.13
C ASP A 334 10.59 -4.10 30.06
N ASP A 335 9.37 -3.57 29.88
CA ASP A 335 8.16 -4.37 29.65
C ASP A 335 8.34 -5.28 28.40
N LEU A 336 8.85 -4.71 27.31
CA LEU A 336 9.11 -5.44 26.06
C LEU A 336 10.16 -6.53 26.22
N ILE A 337 11.31 -6.25 26.85
CA ILE A 337 12.36 -7.26 27.05
C ILE A 337 11.89 -8.37 27.96
N THR A 338 11.18 -8.02 29.03
CA THR A 338 10.62 -8.99 29.99
C THR A 338 9.69 -9.96 29.28
N ILE A 339 8.71 -9.45 28.52
CA ILE A 339 7.74 -10.33 27.85
C ILE A 339 8.37 -11.15 26.73
N LEU A 340 9.27 -10.56 25.93
CA LEU A 340 9.93 -11.27 24.84
C LEU A 340 10.86 -12.37 25.36
N ARG A 341 11.53 -12.17 26.50
CA ARG A 341 12.35 -13.21 27.14
C ARG A 341 11.49 -14.37 27.62
N GLU A 342 10.37 -14.08 28.28
CA GLU A 342 9.44 -15.08 28.79
C GLU A 342 8.91 -15.95 27.64
N VAL A 343 8.36 -15.32 26.60
CA VAL A 343 7.82 -16.03 25.42
C VAL A 343 8.92 -16.82 24.72
N LYS A 344 10.15 -16.31 24.63
CA LYS A 344 11.29 -17.04 24.04
C LYS A 344 11.69 -18.27 24.87
N SER A 345 11.52 -18.27 26.19
CA SER A 345 11.85 -19.42 27.05
C SER A 345 10.76 -20.49 27.11
N THR A 346 9.50 -20.12 26.91
CA THR A 346 8.34 -21.01 27.03
C THR A 346 8.17 -21.83 25.75
N LYS A 347 8.85 -22.97 25.67
CA LYS A 347 8.97 -23.79 24.44
C LYS A 347 7.76 -24.71 24.09
N THR A 348 6.55 -24.47 24.59
CA THR A 348 5.47 -25.49 24.51
C THR A 348 4.03 -24.95 24.49
N THR A 349 3.76 -23.75 24.01
CA THR A 349 2.40 -23.14 24.09
C THR A 349 1.74 -22.84 22.73
N GLY A 350 2.22 -23.47 21.65
CA GLY A 350 1.72 -23.17 20.31
C GLY A 350 2.04 -21.74 19.87
N PRO A 351 1.29 -21.18 18.91
CA PRO A 351 1.52 -19.83 18.43
C PRO A 351 1.11 -18.79 19.47
N VAL A 352 1.99 -17.82 19.75
CA VAL A 352 1.73 -16.73 20.71
C VAL A 352 1.47 -15.43 19.96
N LEU A 353 0.43 -14.68 20.34
CA LEU A 353 0.19 -13.31 19.87
C LEU A 353 0.47 -12.30 20.98
N ILE A 354 1.48 -11.44 20.78
CA ILE A 354 1.80 -10.32 21.66
C ILE A 354 1.19 -9.04 21.06
N HIS A 355 0.21 -8.46 21.74
CA HIS A 355 -0.40 -7.19 21.36
C HIS A 355 0.38 -6.03 21.99
N VAL A 356 1.14 -5.33 21.14
CA VAL A 356 1.97 -4.18 21.50
C VAL A 356 1.30 -2.90 21.01
N VAL A 357 1.18 -1.91 21.90
CA VAL A 357 0.57 -0.62 21.59
C VAL A 357 1.65 0.42 21.38
N THR A 358 1.68 1.07 20.22
CA THR A 358 2.68 2.09 19.86
C THR A 358 2.03 3.40 19.42
N GLU A 359 2.85 4.42 19.24
CA GLU A 359 2.45 5.72 18.72
C GLU A 359 3.21 6.01 17.41
N LYS A 360 2.49 6.18 16.31
CA LYS A 360 3.09 6.51 15.03
C LYS A 360 3.69 7.94 15.09
N GLY A 361 4.96 8.07 14.70
CA GLY A 361 5.70 9.32 14.79
C GLY A 361 6.36 9.61 16.14
N ARG A 362 6.32 8.65 17.08
CA ARG A 362 6.81 8.81 18.46
C ARG A 362 8.19 9.48 18.54
N GLY A 363 8.27 10.49 19.38
CA GLY A 363 9.49 11.22 19.70
C GLY A 363 9.92 12.18 18.58
N TYR A 364 9.02 12.54 17.66
CA TYR A 364 9.23 13.68 16.76
C TYR A 364 7.97 14.57 16.77
N PRO A 365 7.96 15.70 17.49
CA PRO A 365 6.75 16.50 17.73
C PRO A 365 6.02 16.95 16.45
N TYR A 366 6.73 17.11 15.33
CA TYR A 366 6.12 17.45 14.04
C TYR A 366 5.38 16.27 13.42
N ALA A 367 5.92 15.05 13.52
CA ALA A 367 5.20 13.85 13.10
C ALA A 367 3.99 13.59 13.99
N GLU A 368 4.14 13.67 15.31
CA GLU A 368 3.04 13.42 16.25
C GLU A 368 1.85 14.37 16.06
N ARG A 369 2.08 15.61 15.62
CA ARG A 369 1.00 16.59 15.37
C ARG A 369 0.40 16.51 13.97
N ALA A 370 1.09 15.89 13.01
CA ALA A 370 0.63 15.82 11.63
C ALA A 370 -0.57 14.87 11.48
N ALA A 371 -1.53 15.24 10.63
CA ALA A 371 -2.71 14.42 10.36
C ALA A 371 -2.34 13.03 9.83
N ASP A 372 -1.29 12.95 9.02
CA ASP A 372 -0.77 11.71 8.44
C ASP A 372 0.35 11.04 9.26
N LYS A 373 0.68 11.63 10.42
CA LYS A 373 1.81 11.26 11.27
C LYS A 373 3.16 11.14 10.55
N TYR A 374 3.37 11.90 9.47
CA TYR A 374 4.56 11.81 8.61
C TYR A 374 4.78 10.36 8.10
N HIS A 375 3.68 9.67 7.74
CA HIS A 375 3.78 8.30 7.23
C HIS A 375 4.71 8.20 6.01
N GLY A 376 4.57 9.12 5.05
CA GLY A 376 5.47 9.24 3.90
C GLY A 376 5.90 10.70 3.72
N VAL A 377 7.19 10.97 3.82
CA VAL A 377 7.73 12.34 3.76
C VAL A 377 8.62 12.55 2.55
N ALA A 378 8.55 13.75 1.97
CA ALA A 378 9.62 14.24 1.11
C ALA A 378 10.86 14.56 1.96
N LYS A 379 11.94 15.04 1.33
CA LYS A 379 13.06 15.63 2.09
C LYS A 379 12.53 16.76 2.96
N PHE A 380 13.07 16.94 4.16
CA PHE A 380 12.59 17.95 5.10
C PHE A 380 13.71 18.49 5.99
N ASP A 381 13.46 19.61 6.64
CA ASP A 381 14.34 20.15 7.68
C ASP A 381 13.94 19.58 9.05
N PRO A 382 14.79 18.77 9.71
CA PRO A 382 14.50 18.19 11.03
C PRO A 382 14.11 19.22 12.09
N ALA A 383 14.73 20.40 12.06
CA ALA A 383 14.55 21.43 13.08
C ALA A 383 13.17 22.08 13.01
N THR A 384 12.57 22.14 11.82
CA THR A 384 11.31 22.86 11.59
C THR A 384 10.16 21.96 11.14
N GLY A 385 10.44 20.70 10.77
CA GLY A 385 9.49 19.79 10.14
C GLY A 385 9.12 20.18 8.71
N LYS A 386 9.66 21.29 8.17
CA LYS A 386 9.26 21.79 6.86
C LYS A 386 9.74 20.85 5.76
N GLN A 387 8.79 20.25 5.04
CA GLN A 387 9.09 19.41 3.87
C GLN A 387 9.41 20.27 2.64
N PHE A 388 10.45 19.88 1.92
CA PHE A 388 10.86 20.46 0.64
C PHE A 388 10.09 19.77 -0.49
N LYS A 389 9.02 20.42 -0.95
CA LYS A 389 8.23 19.99 -2.11
C LYS A 389 8.47 20.96 -3.25
N SER A 390 8.84 20.43 -4.43
CA SER A 390 8.90 21.25 -5.64
C SER A 390 7.49 21.68 -6.04
N PRO A 391 7.27 22.95 -6.43
CA PRO A 391 5.98 23.39 -6.93
C PRO A 391 5.62 22.59 -8.18
N ALA A 392 4.46 21.94 -8.17
CA ALA A 392 3.90 21.25 -9.33
C ALA A 392 3.12 22.26 -10.18
N LYS A 393 3.28 22.21 -11.50
CA LYS A 393 2.53 23.05 -12.45
C LYS A 393 1.09 22.56 -12.65
N THR A 394 0.84 21.29 -12.37
CA THR A 394 -0.40 20.56 -12.64
C THR A 394 -0.76 19.68 -11.44
N LEU A 395 -2.00 19.18 -11.42
CA LEU A 395 -2.44 18.24 -10.38
C LEU A 395 -1.87 16.84 -10.64
N SER A 396 -1.93 15.97 -9.63
CA SER A 396 -1.68 14.54 -9.81
C SER A 396 -2.80 13.89 -10.63
N TYR A 397 -2.50 12.79 -11.33
CA TYR A 397 -3.55 11.95 -11.95
C TYR A 397 -4.60 11.50 -10.93
N THR A 398 -4.19 11.20 -9.70
CA THR A 398 -5.09 10.90 -8.56
C THR A 398 -6.12 12.00 -8.32
N ASN A 399 -5.69 13.27 -8.34
CA ASN A 399 -6.59 14.40 -8.11
C ASN A 399 -7.49 14.64 -9.33
N TYR A 400 -6.97 14.53 -10.55
CA TYR A 400 -7.79 14.61 -11.76
C TYR A 400 -8.87 13.52 -11.80
N PHE A 401 -8.53 12.28 -11.40
CA PHE A 401 -9.50 11.19 -11.24
C PHE A 401 -10.57 11.55 -10.21
N ALA A 402 -10.18 12.02 -9.03
CA ALA A 402 -11.12 12.37 -7.97
C ALA A 402 -12.11 13.45 -8.40
N GLU A 403 -11.63 14.53 -9.03
CA GLU A 403 -12.48 15.61 -9.56
C GLU A 403 -13.42 15.10 -10.67
N ALA A 404 -12.92 14.30 -11.61
CA ALA A 404 -13.74 13.71 -12.68
C ALA A 404 -14.82 12.77 -12.12
N LEU A 405 -14.48 11.93 -11.14
CA LEU A 405 -15.43 11.03 -10.49
C LEU A 405 -16.49 11.80 -9.68
N ILE A 406 -16.10 12.88 -9.00
CA ILE A 406 -17.03 13.77 -8.31
C ILE A 406 -18.01 14.38 -9.33
N ALA A 407 -17.52 14.87 -10.47
CA ALA A 407 -18.37 15.43 -11.52
C ALA A 407 -19.36 14.41 -12.10
N GLU A 408 -18.99 13.12 -12.21
CA GLU A 408 -19.92 12.04 -12.55
C GLU A 408 -20.97 11.83 -11.45
N ALA A 409 -20.54 11.73 -10.19
CA ALA A 409 -21.41 11.44 -9.06
C ALA A 409 -22.36 12.59 -8.68
N GLU A 410 -22.06 13.83 -9.06
CA GLU A 410 -22.98 14.96 -8.95
C GLU A 410 -24.19 14.85 -9.89
N GLN A 411 -24.05 14.11 -11.00
CA GLN A 411 -25.11 13.93 -12.00
C GLN A 411 -25.80 12.57 -11.91
N ASP A 412 -25.13 11.55 -11.36
CA ASP A 412 -25.69 10.21 -11.18
C ASP A 412 -25.56 9.73 -9.72
N ASN A 413 -26.71 9.62 -9.04
CA ASN A 413 -26.79 9.17 -7.65
C ASN A 413 -26.41 7.70 -7.46
N ARG A 414 -26.32 6.91 -8.54
CA ARG A 414 -25.91 5.50 -8.50
C ARG A 414 -24.40 5.32 -8.40
N VAL A 415 -23.60 6.36 -8.70
CA VAL A 415 -22.14 6.29 -8.59
C VAL A 415 -21.74 6.18 -7.12
N VAL A 416 -21.01 5.13 -6.80
CA VAL A 416 -20.43 4.86 -5.47
C VAL A 416 -18.96 4.53 -5.63
N ALA A 417 -18.15 4.90 -4.65
CA ALA A 417 -16.71 4.72 -4.67
C ALA A 417 -16.26 3.75 -3.57
N ILE A 418 -15.28 2.90 -3.88
CA ILE A 418 -14.75 1.88 -2.98
C ILE A 418 -13.22 1.96 -3.01
N HIS A 419 -12.57 1.93 -1.85
CA HIS A 419 -11.13 1.69 -1.76
C HIS A 419 -10.81 0.67 -0.68
N ALA A 420 -9.67 0.00 -0.83
CA ALA A 420 -9.07 -0.83 0.21
C ALA A 420 -8.02 -0.01 0.96
N ALA A 421 -8.40 0.74 2.01
CA ALA A 421 -7.47 1.47 2.87
C ALA A 421 -6.58 2.56 2.19
N MET A 422 -6.91 2.96 0.96
CA MET A 422 -6.09 3.87 0.14
C MET A 422 -6.76 5.23 -0.13
N GLY A 423 -7.68 5.70 0.72
CA GLY A 423 -8.50 6.90 0.45
C GLY A 423 -7.73 8.14 0.01
N GLY A 424 -6.61 8.47 0.68
CA GLY A 424 -5.73 9.56 0.23
C GLY A 424 -4.85 9.21 -0.98
N GLY A 425 -4.46 7.94 -1.10
CA GLY A 425 -3.61 7.46 -2.18
C GLY A 425 -4.32 7.34 -3.53
N THR A 426 -5.64 7.16 -3.53
CA THR A 426 -6.52 7.10 -4.72
C THR A 426 -7.40 8.34 -4.88
N GLY A 427 -7.29 9.32 -3.98
CA GLY A 427 -8.07 10.56 -4.04
C GLY A 427 -9.53 10.41 -3.61
N LEU A 428 -9.96 9.23 -3.16
CA LEU A 428 -11.31 9.00 -2.67
C LEU A 428 -11.60 9.69 -1.32
N ASN A 429 -10.59 10.25 -0.65
CA ASN A 429 -10.81 11.17 0.47
C ASN A 429 -11.53 12.47 0.03
N TYR A 430 -11.29 12.96 -1.19
CA TYR A 430 -12.05 14.07 -1.78
C TYR A 430 -13.50 13.66 -2.06
N PHE A 431 -13.69 12.47 -2.63
CA PHE A 431 -15.02 11.92 -2.91
C PHE A 431 -15.82 11.70 -1.61
N LEU A 432 -15.21 11.12 -0.58
CA LEU A 432 -15.81 10.88 0.73
C LEU A 432 -16.30 12.18 1.38
N ARG A 433 -15.51 13.27 1.29
CA ARG A 433 -15.92 14.58 1.81
C ARG A 433 -17.19 15.10 1.12
N ARG A 434 -17.30 14.89 -0.20
CA ARG A 434 -18.47 15.33 -0.98
C ARG A 434 -19.67 14.41 -0.81
N PHE A 435 -19.44 13.10 -0.69
CA PHE A 435 -20.46 12.05 -0.68
C PHE A 435 -20.18 10.99 0.42
N PRO A 436 -20.35 11.34 1.71
CA PRO A 436 -19.96 10.46 2.82
C PRO A 436 -20.67 9.11 2.83
N ASN A 437 -21.93 9.06 2.37
CA ASN A 437 -22.74 7.83 2.35
C ASN A 437 -22.55 6.99 1.07
N ARG A 438 -21.65 7.40 0.16
CA ARG A 438 -21.40 6.71 -1.12
C ARG A 438 -19.94 6.34 -1.32
N CYS A 439 -19.12 6.42 -0.26
CA CYS A 439 -17.71 6.06 -0.30
C CYS A 439 -17.43 5.01 0.77
N PHE A 440 -16.90 3.85 0.37
CA PHE A 440 -16.68 2.71 1.26
C PHE A 440 -15.19 2.39 1.36
N ASP A 441 -14.69 2.39 2.60
CA ASP A 441 -13.37 1.87 2.92
C ASP A 441 -13.51 0.47 3.53
N VAL A 442 -12.96 -0.52 2.83
CA VAL A 442 -13.04 -1.92 3.25
C VAL A 442 -11.82 -2.40 4.05
N GLY A 443 -10.90 -1.50 4.42
CA GLY A 443 -9.62 -1.87 5.02
C GLY A 443 -8.64 -2.44 3.99
N ILE A 444 -7.56 -3.10 4.41
CA ILE A 444 -6.61 -3.72 3.48
C ILE A 444 -7.17 -5.08 3.02
N ALA A 445 -8.23 -5.04 2.22
CA ALA A 445 -8.99 -6.21 1.81
C ALA A 445 -9.42 -6.11 0.34
N GLU A 446 -8.44 -6.14 -0.57
CA GLU A 446 -8.68 -5.99 -2.01
C GLU A 446 -9.63 -7.04 -2.57
N GLN A 447 -9.52 -8.29 -2.12
CA GLN A 447 -10.46 -9.37 -2.49
C GLN A 447 -11.91 -8.96 -2.15
N HIS A 448 -12.14 -8.53 -0.92
CA HIS A 448 -13.45 -8.07 -0.48
C HIS A 448 -13.90 -6.81 -1.23
N ALA A 449 -13.00 -5.86 -1.53
CA ALA A 449 -13.33 -4.65 -2.28
C ALA A 449 -13.97 -4.98 -3.64
N VAL A 450 -13.43 -5.99 -4.34
CA VAL A 450 -13.91 -6.42 -5.66
C VAL A 450 -15.28 -7.11 -5.55
N THR A 451 -15.44 -8.10 -4.67
CA THR A 451 -16.73 -8.79 -4.50
C THR A 451 -17.80 -7.86 -3.90
N PHE A 452 -17.43 -6.92 -3.04
CA PHE A 452 -18.32 -5.88 -2.51
C PHE A 452 -18.82 -4.98 -3.65
N ALA A 453 -17.94 -4.60 -4.58
CA ALA A 453 -18.33 -3.88 -5.79
C ALA A 453 -19.29 -4.71 -6.65
N ALA A 454 -19.03 -6.01 -6.83
CA ALA A 454 -19.94 -6.91 -7.54
C ALA A 454 -21.35 -6.91 -6.90
N GLY A 455 -21.43 -7.04 -5.57
CA GLY A 455 -22.70 -6.97 -4.84
C GLY A 455 -23.46 -5.66 -5.06
N LEU A 456 -22.76 -4.51 -5.02
CA LEU A 456 -23.38 -3.21 -5.32
C LEU A 456 -23.87 -3.10 -6.77
N ALA A 457 -23.14 -3.68 -7.72
CA ALA A 457 -23.56 -3.70 -9.13
C ALA A 457 -24.82 -4.56 -9.34
N CYS A 458 -24.98 -5.66 -8.61
CA CYS A 458 -26.21 -6.47 -8.63
C CYS A 458 -27.45 -5.68 -8.18
N GLU A 459 -27.27 -4.68 -7.30
CA GLU A 459 -28.34 -3.78 -6.83
C GLU A 459 -28.53 -2.54 -7.73
N GLY A 460 -27.96 -2.54 -8.93
CA GLY A 460 -28.13 -1.47 -9.92
C GLY A 460 -27.33 -0.19 -9.65
N LEU A 461 -26.35 -0.24 -8.73
CA LEU A 461 -25.41 0.86 -8.51
C LEU A 461 -24.26 0.83 -9.53
N LYS A 462 -23.49 1.92 -9.58
CA LYS A 462 -22.31 2.08 -10.44
C LYS A 462 -21.04 2.15 -9.59
N PRO A 463 -20.51 1.00 -9.13
CA PRO A 463 -19.36 0.97 -8.25
C PRO A 463 -18.06 1.25 -9.00
N PHE A 464 -17.33 2.26 -8.52
CA PHE A 464 -15.95 2.55 -8.88
C PHE A 464 -15.02 2.00 -7.79
N CYS A 465 -14.36 0.89 -8.08
CA CYS A 465 -13.34 0.30 -7.23
C CYS A 465 -11.99 0.96 -7.56
N ALA A 466 -11.58 1.93 -6.73
CA ALA A 466 -10.30 2.62 -6.88
C ALA A 466 -9.21 1.89 -6.09
N ILE A 467 -8.23 1.35 -6.80
CA ILE A 467 -7.25 0.41 -6.27
C ILE A 467 -5.93 0.61 -7.00
N TYR A 468 -4.79 0.37 -6.36
CA TYR A 468 -3.52 0.43 -7.09
C TYR A 468 -3.39 -0.80 -7.99
N SER A 469 -2.82 -0.63 -9.18
CA SER A 469 -2.55 -1.75 -10.10
C SER A 469 -1.80 -2.89 -9.38
N SER A 470 -0.79 -2.56 -8.57
CA SER A 470 -0.04 -3.57 -7.81
C SER A 470 -0.91 -4.33 -6.80
N PHE A 471 -1.86 -3.66 -6.15
CA PHE A 471 -2.70 -4.26 -5.11
C PHE A 471 -3.88 -5.04 -5.68
N LEU A 472 -4.40 -4.67 -6.85
CA LEU A 472 -5.46 -5.43 -7.53
C LEU A 472 -5.02 -6.87 -7.86
N GLN A 473 -3.72 -7.15 -7.93
CA GLN A 473 -3.19 -8.53 -8.02
C GLN A 473 -3.76 -9.45 -6.92
N ARG A 474 -4.03 -8.91 -5.72
CA ARG A 474 -4.65 -9.66 -4.61
C ARG A 474 -6.12 -10.04 -4.87
N GLY A 475 -6.84 -9.26 -5.68
CA GLY A 475 -8.25 -9.44 -5.98
C GLY A 475 -8.53 -10.09 -7.34
N TYR A 476 -7.51 -10.67 -7.99
CA TYR A 476 -7.64 -11.14 -9.38
C TYR A 476 -8.73 -12.20 -9.57
N ASP A 477 -8.83 -13.19 -8.67
CA ASP A 477 -9.87 -14.23 -8.75
C ASP A 477 -11.28 -13.63 -8.65
N GLN A 478 -11.48 -12.64 -7.77
CA GLN A 478 -12.75 -11.93 -7.64
C GLN A 478 -13.07 -11.10 -8.90
N VAL A 479 -12.06 -10.54 -9.58
CA VAL A 479 -12.27 -9.89 -10.89
C VAL A 479 -12.74 -10.92 -11.92
N VAL A 480 -12.11 -12.10 -11.97
CA VAL A 480 -12.44 -13.18 -12.93
C VAL A 480 -13.84 -13.75 -12.65
N HIS A 481 -14.03 -14.29 -11.45
CA HIS A 481 -15.17 -15.10 -11.07
C HIS A 481 -16.37 -14.24 -10.68
N ASP A 482 -16.19 -13.26 -9.79
CA ASP A 482 -17.31 -12.52 -9.23
C ASP A 482 -17.79 -11.38 -10.14
N VAL A 483 -16.92 -10.86 -11.02
CA VAL A 483 -17.23 -9.70 -11.86
C VAL A 483 -17.31 -10.06 -13.35
N ASP A 484 -16.21 -10.51 -13.97
CA ASP A 484 -16.12 -10.69 -15.42
C ASP A 484 -17.03 -11.81 -15.92
N LEU A 485 -17.02 -12.96 -15.26
CA LEU A 485 -17.88 -14.10 -15.60
C LEU A 485 -19.37 -13.73 -15.59
N GLN A 486 -19.77 -12.90 -14.61
CA GLN A 486 -21.15 -12.45 -14.43
C GLN A 486 -21.50 -11.20 -15.26
N LYS A 487 -20.53 -10.63 -15.99
CA LYS A 487 -20.68 -9.37 -16.75
C LYS A 487 -21.17 -8.20 -15.90
N LEU A 488 -20.82 -8.17 -14.62
CA LEU A 488 -21.25 -7.09 -13.75
C LEU A 488 -20.51 -5.80 -14.11
N PRO A 489 -21.20 -4.64 -14.20
CA PRO A 489 -20.58 -3.39 -14.58
C PRO A 489 -19.79 -2.79 -13.41
N VAL A 490 -18.72 -3.44 -12.97
CA VAL A 490 -17.77 -2.86 -12.02
C VAL A 490 -16.71 -2.04 -12.77
N ARG A 491 -16.37 -0.86 -12.25
CA ARG A 491 -15.40 0.06 -12.86
C ARG A 491 -14.13 0.08 -12.01
N PHE A 492 -13.03 -0.48 -12.52
CA PHE A 492 -11.75 -0.49 -11.82
C PHE A 492 -10.90 0.72 -12.21
N ALA A 493 -10.69 1.63 -11.27
CA ALA A 493 -9.82 2.78 -11.43
C ALA A 493 -8.43 2.45 -10.86
N MET A 494 -7.49 2.07 -11.74
CA MET A 494 -6.19 1.52 -11.36
C MET A 494 -5.10 2.60 -11.30
N ASP A 495 -4.90 3.18 -10.13
CA ASP A 495 -3.81 4.14 -9.90
C ASP A 495 -2.45 3.39 -9.77
N ARG A 496 -1.32 4.12 -9.81
CA ARG A 496 0.05 3.57 -9.71
C ARG A 496 0.34 2.48 -10.74
N ALA A 497 -0.26 2.63 -11.92
CA ALA A 497 0.02 1.73 -13.03
C ALA A 497 1.41 2.02 -13.63
N GLY A 498 2.14 0.97 -13.98
CA GLY A 498 3.51 1.06 -14.50
C GLY A 498 4.55 1.13 -13.39
N LEU A 499 5.66 1.81 -13.68
CA LEU A 499 6.78 2.02 -12.77
C LEU A 499 6.42 3.11 -11.75
N VAL A 500 6.66 2.84 -10.46
CA VAL A 500 6.24 3.71 -9.36
C VAL A 500 7.38 4.48 -8.68
N GLY A 501 8.61 4.26 -9.13
CA GLY A 501 9.82 4.89 -8.61
C GLY A 501 10.32 4.24 -7.31
N ALA A 502 10.39 5.08 -6.28
CA ALA A 502 11.11 4.81 -5.04
C ALA A 502 10.55 3.67 -4.17
N ASP A 503 9.39 3.10 -4.50
CA ASP A 503 8.82 1.93 -3.83
C ASP A 503 9.27 0.60 -4.48
N GLY A 504 9.87 0.66 -5.67
CA GLY A 504 10.51 -0.49 -6.31
C GLY A 504 9.54 -1.59 -6.74
N PRO A 505 10.05 -2.83 -6.90
CA PRO A 505 9.35 -3.88 -7.62
C PRO A 505 8.13 -4.43 -6.89
N THR A 506 8.06 -4.30 -5.57
CA THR A 506 6.90 -4.77 -4.78
C THR A 506 5.65 -3.94 -4.98
N HIS A 507 5.79 -2.71 -5.51
CA HIS A 507 4.68 -1.78 -5.75
C HIS A 507 4.48 -1.46 -7.23
N CYS A 508 5.29 -2.06 -8.12
CA CYS A 508 5.21 -1.81 -9.55
C CYS A 508 3.89 -2.35 -10.12
N GLY A 509 3.13 -1.50 -10.81
CA GLY A 509 1.89 -1.85 -11.50
C GLY A 509 2.12 -2.37 -12.93
N ALA A 510 2.97 -3.40 -13.07
CA ALA A 510 3.46 -3.85 -14.38
C ALA A 510 2.54 -4.88 -15.08
N PHE A 511 1.61 -5.50 -14.36
CA PHE A 511 0.96 -6.73 -14.82
C PHE A 511 -0.53 -6.56 -15.19
N ASP A 512 -1.14 -5.42 -14.86
CA ASP A 512 -2.59 -5.22 -15.02
C ASP A 512 -3.08 -5.25 -16.46
N VAL A 513 -2.29 -4.78 -17.43
CA VAL A 513 -2.69 -4.90 -18.84
C VAL A 513 -2.89 -6.37 -19.20
N THR A 514 -1.93 -7.22 -18.85
CA THR A 514 -1.96 -8.65 -19.14
C THR A 514 -3.14 -9.34 -18.46
N TYR A 515 -3.28 -9.21 -17.14
CA TYR A 515 -4.32 -9.96 -16.41
C TYR A 515 -5.72 -9.39 -16.60
N MET A 516 -5.89 -8.11 -16.96
CA MET A 516 -7.21 -7.55 -17.25
C MET A 516 -7.63 -7.82 -18.70
N ALA A 517 -6.72 -7.71 -19.67
CA ALA A 517 -7.05 -7.86 -21.09
C ALA A 517 -7.30 -9.31 -21.51
N CYS A 518 -6.81 -10.30 -20.76
CA CYS A 518 -7.15 -11.70 -21.01
C CYS A 518 -8.61 -12.05 -20.70
N LEU A 519 -9.31 -11.26 -19.87
CA LEU A 519 -10.67 -11.56 -19.40
C LEU A 519 -11.75 -11.26 -20.46
N PRO A 520 -12.61 -12.21 -20.85
CA PRO A 520 -13.49 -12.09 -22.01
C PRO A 520 -14.35 -10.81 -22.09
N ASN A 521 -14.94 -10.36 -20.98
CA ASN A 521 -15.93 -9.28 -20.99
C ASN A 521 -15.38 -7.89 -20.63
N MET A 522 -14.13 -7.83 -20.17
CA MET A 522 -13.47 -6.62 -19.71
C MET A 522 -13.20 -5.59 -20.82
N VAL A 523 -13.58 -4.34 -20.58
CA VAL A 523 -13.08 -3.16 -21.33
C VAL A 523 -11.83 -2.63 -20.65
N VAL A 524 -10.73 -2.49 -21.38
CA VAL A 524 -9.40 -2.14 -20.83
C VAL A 524 -8.87 -0.87 -21.48
N MET A 525 -8.78 0.22 -20.71
CA MET A 525 -8.45 1.57 -21.17
C MET A 525 -7.17 2.10 -20.49
N ALA A 526 -6.46 3.03 -21.13
CA ALA A 526 -5.36 3.77 -20.51
C ALA A 526 -5.26 5.19 -21.09
N PRO A 527 -5.45 6.24 -20.29
CA PRO A 527 -5.43 7.61 -20.76
C PRO A 527 -3.99 8.05 -21.04
N SER A 528 -3.80 8.78 -22.15
CA SER A 528 -2.50 9.33 -22.53
C SER A 528 -2.15 10.64 -21.82
N ASP A 529 -3.15 11.31 -21.24
CA ASP A 529 -3.05 12.58 -20.52
C ASP A 529 -4.23 12.74 -19.54
N GLU A 530 -4.24 13.81 -18.76
CA GLU A 530 -5.28 14.09 -17.76
C GLU A 530 -6.67 14.41 -18.36
N ALA A 531 -6.75 14.89 -19.61
CA ALA A 531 -8.03 15.12 -20.27
C ALA A 531 -8.64 13.78 -20.70
N GLU A 532 -7.84 12.89 -21.28
CA GLU A 532 -8.25 11.52 -21.59
C GLU A 532 -8.70 10.76 -20.34
N LEU A 533 -8.08 11.01 -19.18
CA LEU A 533 -8.53 10.43 -17.91
C LEU A 533 -9.97 10.87 -17.58
N CYS A 534 -10.30 12.17 -17.70
CA CYS A 534 -11.67 12.65 -17.52
C CYS A 534 -12.65 11.94 -18.48
N HIS A 535 -12.28 11.81 -19.76
CA HIS A 535 -13.08 11.11 -20.77
C HIS A 535 -13.25 9.62 -20.46
N MET A 536 -12.23 8.94 -19.96
CA MET A 536 -12.29 7.53 -19.60
C MET A 536 -13.11 7.27 -18.33
N VAL A 537 -13.10 8.19 -17.36
CA VAL A 537 -14.01 8.15 -16.21
C VAL A 537 -15.47 8.24 -16.68
N ALA A 538 -15.78 9.19 -17.58
CA ALA A 538 -17.11 9.31 -18.19
C ALA A 538 -17.49 8.07 -19.03
N THR A 539 -16.53 7.50 -19.77
CA THR A 539 -16.73 6.26 -20.54
C THR A 539 -17.06 5.09 -19.63
N ALA A 540 -16.29 4.89 -18.54
CA ALA A 540 -16.54 3.86 -17.55
C ALA A 540 -17.91 4.02 -16.85
N ALA A 541 -18.31 5.26 -16.55
CA ALA A 541 -19.62 5.57 -15.99
C ALA A 541 -20.78 5.21 -16.95
N ALA A 542 -20.55 5.28 -18.27
CA ALA A 542 -21.54 4.99 -19.30
C ALA A 542 -21.69 3.48 -19.62
N ILE A 543 -20.71 2.64 -19.28
CA ILE A 543 -20.76 1.19 -19.56
C ILE A 543 -21.56 0.48 -18.46
N ASP A 544 -22.80 0.06 -18.74
CA ASP A 544 -23.70 -0.57 -17.76
C ASP A 544 -23.95 -2.08 -17.98
N ASP A 545 -23.26 -2.70 -18.94
CA ASP A 545 -23.55 -4.08 -19.39
C ASP A 545 -22.39 -5.09 -19.23
N ARG A 546 -21.23 -4.62 -18.76
CA ARG A 546 -20.00 -5.41 -18.59
C ARG A 546 -18.98 -4.65 -17.72
N PRO A 547 -17.96 -5.30 -17.16
CA PRO A 547 -16.95 -4.58 -16.40
C PRO A 547 -16.02 -3.74 -17.28
N SER A 548 -15.42 -2.72 -16.68
CA SER A 548 -14.41 -1.88 -17.33
C SER A 548 -13.29 -1.50 -16.37
N CYS A 549 -12.13 -1.18 -16.92
CA CYS A 549 -11.00 -0.69 -16.16
C CYS A 549 -10.24 0.39 -16.93
N PHE A 550 -9.62 1.30 -16.18
CA PHE A 550 -8.67 2.26 -16.72
C PHE A 550 -7.48 2.39 -15.77
N ARG A 551 -6.27 2.39 -16.35
CA ARG A 551 -5.01 2.45 -15.61
C ARG A 551 -4.31 3.80 -15.78
N TYR A 552 -3.77 4.39 -14.73
CA TYR A 552 -3.03 5.65 -14.81
C TYR A 552 -1.83 5.67 -13.87
N PRO A 553 -0.74 6.37 -14.25
CA PRO A 553 0.52 6.28 -13.52
C PRO A 553 0.51 7.12 -12.26
N ARG A 554 1.47 6.85 -11.38
CA ARG A 554 1.85 7.80 -10.33
C ARG A 554 2.50 9.02 -10.99
N GLY A 555 1.96 10.20 -10.75
CA GLY A 555 2.58 11.44 -11.24
C GLY A 555 1.57 12.57 -11.46
N ASN A 556 2.05 13.64 -12.07
CA ASN A 556 1.24 14.80 -12.44
C ASN A 556 0.83 14.74 -13.91
N GLY A 557 -0.28 15.41 -14.24
CA GLY A 557 -0.68 15.64 -15.63
C GLY A 557 0.32 16.53 -16.37
N ILE A 558 0.21 16.57 -17.69
CA ILE A 558 1.16 17.26 -18.59
C ILE A 558 0.77 18.71 -18.91
N GLY A 559 -0.43 19.14 -18.53
CA GLY A 559 -0.94 20.50 -18.70
C GLY A 559 -1.79 20.69 -19.96
N VAL A 560 -2.50 19.67 -20.43
CA VAL A 560 -3.43 19.79 -21.57
C VAL A 560 -4.71 20.55 -21.19
N PRO A 561 -5.42 21.15 -22.17
CA PRO A 561 -6.75 21.70 -21.94
C PRO A 561 -7.71 20.63 -21.40
N LEU A 562 -8.36 20.94 -20.28
CA LEU A 562 -9.29 20.04 -19.59
C LEU A 562 -10.74 20.29 -20.02
N PRO A 563 -11.61 19.26 -19.96
CA PRO A 563 -13.06 19.46 -20.05
C PRO A 563 -13.56 20.42 -18.94
N PRO A 564 -14.59 21.24 -19.22
CA PRO A 564 -15.18 22.11 -18.21
C PRO A 564 -15.60 21.33 -16.96
N ASN A 565 -15.20 21.82 -15.78
CA ASN A 565 -15.47 21.17 -14.48
C ASN A 565 -15.01 19.70 -14.41
N TYR A 566 -13.97 19.32 -15.15
CA TYR A 566 -13.43 17.95 -15.20
C TYR A 566 -14.42 16.88 -15.72
N LYS A 567 -15.59 17.30 -16.21
CA LYS A 567 -16.65 16.42 -16.71
C LYS A 567 -16.29 15.94 -18.12
N GLY A 568 -15.85 14.69 -18.21
CA GLY A 568 -15.53 14.07 -19.50
C GLY A 568 -16.77 13.84 -20.38
N VAL A 569 -16.50 13.64 -21.67
CA VAL A 569 -17.46 13.11 -22.65
C VAL A 569 -17.11 11.64 -22.91
N PRO A 570 -18.05 10.69 -22.81
CA PRO A 570 -17.80 9.29 -23.12
C PRO A 570 -17.20 9.10 -24.51
N LEU A 571 -16.15 8.28 -24.60
CA LEU A 571 -15.49 7.90 -25.84
C LEU A 571 -16.22 6.71 -26.46
N GLU A 572 -16.14 6.58 -27.79
CA GLU A 572 -16.56 5.34 -28.45
C GLU A 572 -15.63 4.20 -28.05
N VAL A 573 -16.19 3.14 -27.45
CA VAL A 573 -15.43 2.00 -26.94
C VAL A 573 -14.68 1.30 -28.07
N GLY A 574 -13.37 1.12 -27.92
CA GLY A 574 -12.52 0.45 -28.90
C GLY A 574 -12.05 1.35 -30.05
N LYS A 575 -12.09 2.67 -29.89
CA LYS A 575 -11.55 3.63 -30.87
C LYS A 575 -10.31 4.36 -30.36
N GLY A 576 -9.24 4.26 -31.14
CA GLY A 576 -8.02 5.05 -30.95
C GLY A 576 -8.07 6.39 -31.69
N ARG A 577 -6.95 7.11 -31.72
CA ARG A 577 -6.78 8.33 -32.52
C ARG A 577 -5.37 8.45 -33.07
N VAL A 578 -5.21 9.02 -34.27
CA VAL A 578 -3.90 9.45 -34.78
C VAL A 578 -3.62 10.87 -34.28
N LEU A 579 -2.45 11.06 -33.67
CA LEU A 579 -1.99 12.34 -33.12
C LEU A 579 -1.06 13.07 -34.10
N LEU A 580 -0.18 12.33 -34.76
CA LEU A 580 0.74 12.81 -35.78
C LEU A 580 0.67 11.88 -36.98
N GLU A 581 0.56 12.44 -38.19
CA GLU A 581 0.67 11.70 -39.45
C GLU A 581 2.11 11.77 -39.97
N GLY A 582 2.63 10.64 -40.42
CA GLY A 582 3.96 10.53 -41.01
C GLY A 582 4.01 9.39 -42.04
N GLU A 583 5.21 8.89 -42.30
CA GLU A 583 5.46 7.85 -43.29
C GLU A 583 6.43 6.79 -42.77
N ARG A 584 6.40 5.60 -43.38
CA ARG A 584 7.30 4.46 -43.15
C ARG A 584 7.24 3.81 -41.77
N VAL A 585 7.10 4.56 -40.69
CA VAL A 585 7.07 4.08 -39.31
C VAL A 585 5.85 4.62 -38.57
N ALA A 586 5.11 3.73 -37.90
CA ALA A 586 4.04 4.08 -36.98
C ALA A 586 4.40 3.67 -35.54
N LEU A 587 4.19 4.57 -34.59
CA LEU A 587 4.24 4.33 -33.16
C LEU A 587 2.81 4.27 -32.61
N LEU A 588 2.40 3.11 -32.11
CA LEU A 588 1.11 2.90 -31.47
C LEU A 588 1.32 2.81 -29.95
N GLY A 589 1.10 3.92 -29.25
CA GLY A 589 1.28 4.01 -27.80
C GLY A 589 0.01 3.67 -27.02
N TYR A 590 0.17 3.10 -25.83
CA TYR A 590 -0.92 2.80 -24.91
C TYR A 590 -0.69 3.45 -23.53
N GLY A 591 -1.62 4.30 -23.08
CA GLY A 591 -1.52 5.02 -21.81
C GLY A 591 -0.43 6.10 -21.79
N SER A 592 0.25 6.25 -20.65
CA SER A 592 1.37 7.21 -20.47
C SER A 592 2.47 7.08 -21.52
N ALA A 593 2.64 5.89 -22.10
CA ALA A 593 3.63 5.63 -23.14
C ALA A 593 3.42 6.47 -24.42
N VAL A 594 2.21 6.98 -24.66
CA VAL A 594 1.91 7.88 -25.79
C VAL A 594 2.78 9.15 -25.72
N GLN A 595 3.03 9.68 -24.53
CA GLN A 595 3.91 10.85 -24.36
C GLN A 595 5.36 10.52 -24.73
N TYR A 596 5.82 9.30 -24.43
CA TYR A 596 7.14 8.85 -24.84
C TYR A 596 7.23 8.70 -26.36
N CYS A 597 6.16 8.23 -27.03
CA CYS A 597 6.07 8.17 -28.49
C CYS A 597 6.11 9.55 -29.14
N LEU A 598 5.37 10.55 -28.63
CA LEU A 598 5.40 11.92 -29.14
C LEU A 598 6.78 12.56 -28.99
N ALA A 599 7.42 12.37 -27.84
CA ALA A 599 8.79 12.82 -27.62
C ALA A 599 9.77 12.13 -28.58
N ALA A 600 9.65 10.80 -28.75
CA ALA A 600 10.49 10.05 -29.69
C ALA A 600 10.30 10.51 -31.15
N ALA A 601 9.07 10.81 -31.57
CA ALA A 601 8.76 11.39 -32.88
C ALA A 601 9.52 12.71 -33.11
N SER A 602 9.58 13.57 -32.08
CA SER A 602 10.36 14.81 -32.13
C SER A 602 11.87 14.54 -32.25
N LEU A 603 12.39 13.49 -31.62
CA LEU A 603 13.83 13.13 -31.72
C LEU A 603 14.20 12.64 -33.13
N VAL A 604 13.36 11.80 -33.74
CA VAL A 604 13.61 11.24 -35.08
C VAL A 604 13.36 12.27 -36.20
N GLU A 605 12.44 13.21 -36.01
CA GLU A 605 12.19 14.30 -36.99
C GLU A 605 13.43 15.18 -37.18
N ARG A 606 14.24 15.37 -36.13
CA ARG A 606 15.54 16.08 -36.22
C ARG A 606 16.55 15.39 -37.16
N HIS A 607 16.30 14.14 -37.54
CA HIS A 607 17.09 13.37 -38.50
C HIS A 607 16.34 13.18 -39.84
N GLY A 608 15.28 13.95 -40.09
CA GLY A 608 14.53 13.96 -41.35
C GLY A 608 13.46 12.86 -41.48
N LEU A 609 13.14 12.13 -40.41
CA LEU A 609 12.11 11.09 -40.43
C LEU A 609 10.83 11.58 -39.76
N LYS A 610 9.74 11.70 -40.52
CA LYS A 610 8.40 11.98 -39.99
C LYS A 610 7.65 10.68 -39.75
N VAL A 611 7.34 10.37 -38.50
CA VAL A 611 6.67 9.12 -38.10
C VAL A 611 5.22 9.38 -37.71
N THR A 612 4.36 8.39 -37.93
CA THR A 612 2.99 8.42 -37.42
C THR A 612 3.00 8.10 -35.93
N VAL A 613 2.24 8.85 -35.12
CA VAL A 613 2.00 8.54 -33.71
C VAL A 613 0.50 8.40 -33.49
N ALA A 614 0.09 7.24 -32.97
CA ALA A 614 -1.29 6.95 -32.64
C ALA A 614 -1.43 6.60 -31.15
N ASP A 615 -2.49 7.13 -30.54
CA ASP A 615 -2.94 6.80 -29.19
C ASP A 615 -3.99 5.69 -29.29
N ALA A 616 -3.65 4.52 -28.77
CA ALA A 616 -4.51 3.35 -28.84
C ALA A 616 -5.79 3.52 -28.00
N ARG A 617 -5.70 4.23 -26.86
CA ARG A 617 -6.74 4.39 -25.82
C ARG A 617 -7.23 3.10 -25.15
N PHE A 618 -7.52 2.06 -25.95
CA PHE A 618 -8.07 0.78 -25.54
C PHE A 618 -7.10 -0.36 -25.88
N CYS A 619 -6.78 -1.18 -24.88
CA CYS A 619 -6.20 -2.50 -25.10
C CYS A 619 -7.28 -3.53 -25.42
N LYS A 620 -8.49 -3.33 -24.89
CA LYS A 620 -9.64 -4.19 -25.16
C LYS A 620 -10.97 -3.41 -25.14
N PRO A 621 -11.82 -3.54 -26.17
CA PRO A 621 -11.49 -4.11 -27.49
C PRO A 621 -10.45 -3.26 -28.22
N LEU A 622 -9.65 -3.87 -29.09
CA LEU A 622 -8.71 -3.17 -29.95
C LEU A 622 -9.43 -2.38 -31.06
N ASP A 623 -8.87 -1.23 -31.44
CA ASP A 623 -9.26 -0.56 -32.69
C ASP A 623 -8.65 -1.28 -33.89
N GLN A 624 -9.30 -2.36 -34.33
CA GLN A 624 -8.85 -3.17 -35.45
C GLN A 624 -8.71 -2.37 -36.75
N THR A 625 -9.56 -1.37 -36.97
CA THR A 625 -9.52 -0.53 -38.19
C THR A 625 -8.28 0.35 -38.18
N LEU A 626 -7.98 1.00 -37.04
CA LEU A 626 -6.76 1.76 -36.88
C LEU A 626 -5.52 0.88 -37.05
N ILE A 627 -5.48 -0.30 -36.41
CA ILE A 627 -4.33 -1.21 -36.52
C ILE A 627 -4.12 -1.65 -37.97
N ARG A 628 -5.18 -2.07 -38.70
CA ARG A 628 -5.09 -2.39 -40.14
C ARG A 628 -4.55 -1.22 -40.95
N ARG A 629 -5.04 -0.01 -40.70
CA ARG A 629 -4.57 1.20 -41.37
C ARG A 629 -3.07 1.41 -41.14
N LEU A 630 -2.62 1.37 -39.88
CA LEU A 630 -1.20 1.59 -39.54
C LEU A 630 -0.31 0.49 -40.14
N ALA A 631 -0.70 -0.78 -39.99
CA ALA A 631 0.03 -1.94 -40.50
C ALA A 631 0.15 -1.96 -42.04
N SER A 632 -0.87 -1.48 -42.76
CA SER A 632 -0.86 -1.46 -44.23
C SER A 632 -0.16 -0.24 -44.85
N SER A 633 -0.11 0.88 -44.12
CA SER A 633 0.46 2.15 -44.64
C SER A 633 1.91 2.40 -44.23
N HIS A 634 2.50 1.55 -43.38
CA HIS A 634 3.85 1.72 -42.86
C HIS A 634 4.69 0.45 -43.07
N GLU A 635 5.99 0.63 -43.23
CA GLU A 635 6.97 -0.46 -43.28
C GLU A 635 7.21 -1.05 -41.88
N VAL A 636 7.08 -0.22 -40.84
CA VAL A 636 7.36 -0.55 -39.44
C VAL A 636 6.20 -0.13 -38.55
N LEU A 637 5.77 -1.02 -37.65
CA LEU A 637 4.84 -0.71 -36.56
C LEU A 637 5.49 -1.04 -35.22
N LEU A 638 5.62 -0.05 -34.34
CA LEU A 638 6.06 -0.24 -32.97
C LEU A 638 4.87 -0.07 -32.01
N THR A 639 4.60 -1.08 -31.18
CA THR A 639 3.64 -0.94 -30.07
C THR A 639 4.38 -0.60 -28.80
N VAL A 640 3.95 0.42 -28.06
CA VAL A 640 4.66 0.91 -26.87
C VAL A 640 3.71 0.95 -25.68
N GLU A 641 4.06 0.27 -24.59
CA GLU A 641 3.30 0.27 -23.33
C GLU A 641 4.21 0.22 -22.11
N GLU A 642 3.74 0.77 -20.99
CA GLU A 642 4.38 0.63 -19.68
C GLU A 642 3.77 -0.56 -18.92
N GLY A 643 3.80 -1.73 -19.56
CA GLY A 643 3.28 -3.00 -19.08
C GLY A 643 4.22 -4.16 -19.42
N SER A 644 4.06 -5.29 -18.75
CA SER A 644 4.83 -6.52 -18.97
C SER A 644 4.47 -7.23 -20.28
N ILE A 645 5.27 -8.22 -20.66
CA ILE A 645 4.94 -9.13 -21.76
C ILE A 645 3.55 -9.78 -21.54
N GLY A 646 2.77 -9.93 -22.62
CA GLY A 646 1.39 -10.41 -22.56
C GLY A 646 0.35 -9.29 -22.57
N GLY A 647 0.76 -8.03 -22.44
CA GLY A 647 -0.11 -6.86 -22.47
C GLY A 647 -0.55 -6.42 -23.87
N PHE A 648 -0.69 -5.10 -24.05
CA PHE A 648 -1.20 -4.46 -25.27
C PHE A 648 -0.50 -4.93 -26.55
N GLY A 649 0.83 -4.96 -26.57
CA GLY A 649 1.61 -5.40 -27.72
C GLY A 649 1.28 -6.84 -28.14
N SER A 650 1.05 -7.74 -27.17
CA SER A 650 0.68 -9.13 -27.44
C SER A 650 -0.73 -9.26 -28.01
N HIS A 651 -1.69 -8.46 -27.51
CA HIS A 651 -3.04 -8.41 -28.06
C HIS A 651 -3.04 -7.90 -29.52
N VAL A 652 -2.27 -6.85 -29.80
CA VAL A 652 -2.09 -6.32 -31.18
C VAL A 652 -1.44 -7.37 -32.07
N ALA A 653 -0.40 -8.06 -31.60
CA ALA A 653 0.28 -9.12 -32.35
C ALA A 653 -0.66 -10.29 -32.68
N GLN A 654 -1.47 -10.75 -31.72
CA GLN A 654 -2.46 -11.80 -31.95
C GLN A 654 -3.48 -11.38 -33.02
N PHE A 655 -3.99 -10.16 -32.94
CA PHE A 655 -4.89 -9.63 -33.96
C PHE A 655 -4.23 -9.59 -35.35
N MET A 656 -3.03 -9.02 -35.46
CA MET A 656 -2.32 -8.92 -36.74
C MET A 656 -1.99 -10.29 -37.35
N ALA A 657 -1.65 -11.29 -36.51
CA ALA A 657 -1.41 -12.65 -36.96
C ALA A 657 -2.68 -13.31 -37.53
N LEU A 658 -3.82 -13.16 -36.85
CA LEU A 658 -5.10 -13.74 -37.29
C LEU A 658 -5.70 -13.00 -38.50
N ASP A 659 -5.45 -11.70 -38.65
CA ASP A 659 -5.91 -10.89 -39.77
C ASP A 659 -5.02 -11.05 -41.04
N GLY A 660 -3.86 -11.72 -40.92
CA GLY A 660 -2.90 -11.91 -42.02
C GLY A 660 -1.96 -10.71 -42.27
N LEU A 661 -1.97 -9.70 -41.39
CA LEU A 661 -1.14 -8.50 -41.52
C LEU A 661 0.37 -8.78 -41.36
N LEU A 662 0.71 -9.91 -40.73
CA LEU A 662 2.11 -10.35 -40.54
C LEU A 662 2.64 -11.22 -41.67
N ASP A 663 1.82 -11.59 -42.67
CA ASP A 663 2.25 -12.44 -43.79
C ASP A 663 3.11 -11.68 -44.82
N GLY A 664 3.12 -10.35 -44.74
CA GLY A 664 3.80 -9.46 -45.67
C GLY A 664 5.18 -8.97 -45.23
N LYS A 665 5.51 -7.73 -45.60
CA LYS A 665 6.81 -7.09 -45.31
C LYS A 665 6.81 -6.25 -44.02
N LEU A 666 5.68 -6.18 -43.31
CA LEU A 666 5.55 -5.38 -42.11
C LEU A 666 6.56 -5.84 -41.05
N LYS A 667 7.38 -4.90 -40.56
CA LYS A 667 8.25 -5.13 -39.42
C LYS A 667 7.55 -4.66 -38.16
N TRP A 668 7.24 -5.58 -37.25
CA TRP A 668 6.65 -5.23 -35.96
C TRP A 668 7.63 -5.45 -34.81
N ARG A 669 7.65 -4.54 -33.82
CA ARG A 669 8.33 -4.76 -32.53
C ARG A 669 7.50 -4.24 -31.35
N PRO A 670 7.38 -5.02 -30.27
CA PRO A 670 6.85 -4.51 -29.00
C PRO A 670 7.96 -3.81 -28.19
N LEU A 671 7.61 -2.68 -27.58
CA LEU A 671 8.38 -2.03 -26.53
C LEU A 671 7.54 -2.09 -25.25
N VAL A 672 7.95 -2.97 -24.35
CA VAL A 672 7.27 -3.34 -23.10
C VAL A 672 8.28 -3.28 -21.95
N LEU A 673 7.82 -3.39 -20.71
CA LEU A 673 8.71 -3.63 -19.58
C LEU A 673 9.44 -4.98 -19.77
N PRO A 674 10.74 -5.05 -19.47
CA PRO A 674 11.50 -6.29 -19.60
C PRO A 674 10.97 -7.37 -18.65
N ASP A 675 11.18 -8.64 -19.00
CA ASP A 675 10.79 -9.80 -18.17
C ASP A 675 11.76 -10.02 -17.00
N ARG A 676 11.88 -8.99 -16.16
CA ARG A 676 12.62 -8.96 -14.90
C ARG A 676 12.05 -7.85 -14.01
N TYR A 677 12.27 -7.95 -12.72
CA TYR A 677 11.95 -6.88 -11.78
C TYR A 677 12.94 -5.71 -11.92
N ILE A 678 12.42 -4.48 -12.04
CA ILE A 678 13.21 -3.24 -12.00
C ILE A 678 13.21 -2.72 -10.55
N ASP A 679 14.41 -2.45 -10.02
CA ASP A 679 14.59 -2.05 -8.64
C ASP A 679 14.12 -0.60 -8.36
N HIS A 680 14.03 -0.22 -7.08
CA HIS A 680 13.64 1.14 -6.67
C HIS A 680 14.63 2.19 -7.19
N GLY A 681 14.09 3.34 -7.57
CA GLY A 681 14.89 4.46 -8.06
C GLY A 681 14.02 5.66 -8.40
N SER A 682 14.60 6.65 -9.08
CA SER A 682 13.79 7.70 -9.68
C SER A 682 12.96 7.13 -10.84
N PRO A 683 11.75 7.64 -11.13
CA PRO A 683 10.97 7.19 -12.28
C PRO A 683 11.74 7.28 -13.61
N ALA A 684 12.60 8.30 -13.76
CA ALA A 684 13.44 8.47 -14.94
C ALA A 684 14.49 7.35 -15.08
N ASP A 685 15.15 6.98 -13.97
CA ASP A 685 16.13 5.89 -13.96
C ASP A 685 15.45 4.55 -14.27
N GLN A 686 14.29 4.29 -13.68
CA GLN A 686 13.52 3.07 -13.96
C GLN A 686 13.09 2.99 -15.42
N LEU A 687 12.64 4.10 -16.01
CA LEU A 687 12.25 4.15 -17.43
C LEU A 687 13.46 3.94 -18.36
N ALA A 688 14.63 4.46 -17.98
CA ALA A 688 15.89 4.21 -18.67
C ALA A 688 16.31 2.74 -18.59
N GLU A 689 16.25 2.14 -17.39
CA GLU A 689 16.55 0.72 -17.19
C GLU A 689 15.57 -0.20 -17.95
N ALA A 690 14.30 0.21 -18.04
CA ALA A 690 13.27 -0.49 -18.81
C ALA A 690 13.51 -0.43 -20.33
N GLY A 691 14.30 0.53 -20.82
CA GLY A 691 14.46 0.76 -22.26
C GLY A 691 13.25 1.43 -22.91
N LEU A 692 12.49 2.23 -22.16
CA LEU A 692 11.23 2.85 -22.61
C LEU A 692 11.27 4.38 -22.71
N THR A 693 12.42 5.01 -22.47
CA THR A 693 12.57 6.46 -22.67
C THR A 693 12.38 6.84 -24.14
N PRO A 694 12.05 8.11 -24.46
CA PRO A 694 11.99 8.59 -25.84
C PRO A 694 13.21 8.23 -26.70
N SER A 695 14.42 8.30 -26.15
CA SER A 695 15.67 7.96 -26.84
C SER A 695 15.76 6.48 -27.22
N HIS A 696 15.33 5.58 -26.34
CA HIS A 696 15.26 4.13 -26.61
C HIS A 696 14.23 3.80 -27.70
N ILE A 697 13.06 4.45 -27.68
CA ILE A 697 12.03 4.29 -28.72
C ILE A 697 12.58 4.76 -30.07
N ALA A 698 13.16 5.96 -30.12
CA ALA A 698 13.77 6.52 -31.32
C ALA A 698 14.94 5.66 -31.85
N ALA A 699 15.80 5.15 -30.97
CA ALA A 699 16.87 4.23 -31.35
C ALA A 699 16.32 2.93 -31.93
N THR A 700 15.19 2.42 -31.41
CA THR A 700 14.50 1.25 -31.98
C THR A 700 13.98 1.53 -33.38
N VAL A 701 13.40 2.71 -33.62
CA VAL A 701 12.98 3.15 -34.96
C VAL A 701 14.15 3.07 -35.94
N PHE A 702 15.29 3.70 -35.61
CA PHE A 702 16.47 3.69 -36.47
C PHE A 702 17.06 2.29 -36.68
N ASN A 703 17.15 1.48 -35.63
CA ASN A 703 17.65 0.11 -35.73
C ASN A 703 16.80 -0.74 -36.68
N VAL A 704 15.46 -0.65 -36.62
CA VAL A 704 14.56 -1.42 -37.50
C VAL A 704 14.63 -0.95 -38.96
N LEU A 705 14.96 0.32 -39.18
CA LEU A 705 15.24 0.90 -40.50
C LEU A 705 16.67 0.61 -41.02
N GLY A 706 17.54 -0.03 -40.23
CA GLY A 706 18.93 -0.31 -40.60
C GLY A 706 19.89 0.88 -40.45
N GLN A 707 19.49 1.89 -39.68
CA GLN A 707 20.19 3.16 -39.46
C GLN A 707 20.93 3.15 -38.10
N ALA A 708 21.87 2.22 -37.94
CA ALA A 708 22.55 1.98 -36.65
C ALA A 708 23.36 3.19 -36.14
N ARG A 709 23.85 4.04 -37.05
CA ARG A 709 24.64 5.24 -36.68
C ARG A 709 23.76 6.28 -36.00
N GLU A 710 22.56 6.51 -36.53
CA GLU A 710 21.55 7.41 -36.00
C GLU A 710 21.02 6.90 -34.65
N ALA A 711 20.81 5.58 -34.54
CA ALA A 711 20.44 4.95 -33.28
C ALA A 711 21.49 5.21 -32.18
N LEU A 712 22.77 5.01 -32.49
CA LEU A 712 23.86 5.29 -31.54
C LEU A 712 23.93 6.78 -31.17
N ALA A 713 23.79 7.67 -32.16
CA ALA A 713 23.83 9.12 -31.92
C ALA A 713 22.76 9.57 -30.91
N ILE A 714 21.52 9.09 -31.05
CA ILE A 714 20.44 9.43 -30.13
C ILE A 714 20.66 8.88 -28.72
N MET A 715 21.20 7.66 -28.59
CA MET A 715 21.49 7.07 -27.29
C MET A 715 22.62 7.79 -26.53
N THR A 716 23.48 8.54 -27.22
CA THR A 716 24.56 9.33 -26.59
C THR A 716 24.13 10.72 -26.13
N VAL A 717 22.94 11.19 -26.50
CA VAL A 717 22.42 12.47 -26.01
C VAL A 717 21.84 12.25 -24.61
N PRO A 718 22.29 12.98 -23.57
CA PRO A 718 21.65 12.94 -22.26
C PRO A 718 20.16 13.25 -22.41
N ASN A 719 19.29 12.42 -21.86
CA ASN A 719 17.86 12.70 -21.80
C ASN A 719 17.66 14.07 -21.12
N ALA A 720 17.19 15.06 -21.87
CA ALA A 720 16.98 16.43 -21.40
C ALA A 720 15.68 16.57 -20.59
#